data_AF-A0AA48LZF7-F1
#
_entry.id   AF-A0AA48LZF7-F1
#
_cell.length_a   1.000
_cell.length_b   1.000
_cell.length_c   1.000
_cell.angle_alpha   90.00
_cell.angle_beta   90.00
_cell.angle_gamma   90.00
#
_symmetry.space_group_name_H-M   'P 1'
#
loop_
_entity.id
_entity.type
_entity.pdbx_description
1 polymer ?
#
loop_
_entity_poly.entity_id
_entity_poly.type
_entity_poly.pdbx_seq_one_letter_code
_entity_poly.pdbx_strand_id
1 'polypeptide(L)'
;MQAAEAAKDETDRIAIAHQWWNEAGPIEGSLGESYLVETRAIKAASWPSSVRWHSKRSAIVCAVTDDAGKIVAVQVIRVARDATGKPIKDDSKGVAKQSYGAVSLGVMRLRALAPEQADGPLCYAEGPETGLTIWAATGYETHIILGGVKRAADIAPLARRVVICRDDDKRTSPAAKAAKSAVRNMRAAGVDVREAFPFDVRRADKSDLNDLAQEQGLDAVRQRIEMAAIDEPNIGQCLVTVEEARERIDKRVVEFFDLVDAWHDGETPPVHALGVTVGTGKTEAALRHALQQVIELRKRGDQRAIVFAVPEHRLSGEIVERLNTIAREQGWLGLRAHAWRGREAKRPGAIDADDKMCRDLETVRHAQLLSVDVDDAVCAVCLYKEGCAYLAQRKRDADVWIVARQIIFHRPPKPVKERGIAALVVDESPWQAGLIGIEGHGVEIALDALEPGVMPAPPSNGPNGGELLVVLRHRLAMALDGEPDGPVKRKALNAAGFDAETGRVAGDLEWRRKIDDGPWRERDDNRTLRPMASLWRAVGALMSSNGPKASGWLTLARNRDGARVIRVTGRKSIWRPMDRLLGNGWHVPTLLVDALLDVELVRPFWPNIENKGQFDVMAPHQLIRQATGKSFAKNYLAPPKSEDGDNKSRGKARRSARAVILRRARELGLADDEVLVIGNKAVVQAVDLPSNVQVAWFNAVAGRDQWKDVGLVVIVGRPMPSPPAIEKMAAALTGTAPLTVDGWYNRGDAFRLKREGDSVIRVPAEADFHPDRVAERIRARICAGELVQAIGRGRGVNRTADHPLEVLVLGDAVQPMPVDEFLPDEFIKPSTGDLMLAEGGVAFEDGASAARAYPSLWRTPEAAKKALQRESCGTFSNENILIGKCPGASMVVFQLGGNGQRPQRAVYDLCRVPDPRATIEAMLGPLAKFEIIKPEATEAETAIEPVTAAGPVRDALDDDPDIEAAIAAFLRRPATTIAEPKTSAALAPPIDQLAELARRWGRPVVNAADGRSAKPEPFGLVIGWPQPVASADVLREARLAQVRV
;
A
#
# COMPACT_ATOMS: atom_id res chain seq x y z
N MET A 1 52.05 -26.81 -28.51
CA MET A 1 52.31 -25.91 -29.66
C MET A 1 51.16 -24.93 -29.87
N GLN A 2 49.93 -25.39 -30.17
CA GLN A 2 48.75 -24.53 -30.31
C GLN A 2 48.44 -23.62 -29.11
N ALA A 3 48.62 -24.09 -27.87
CA ALA A 3 48.43 -23.26 -26.67
C ALA A 3 49.49 -22.15 -26.50
N ALA A 4 50.74 -22.42 -26.90
CA ALA A 4 51.82 -21.42 -26.85
C ALA A 4 51.68 -20.37 -27.96
N GLU A 5 51.16 -20.79 -29.13
CA GLU A 5 50.86 -19.92 -30.26
C GLU A 5 49.66 -19.01 -29.96
N ALA A 6 48.61 -19.54 -29.31
CA ALA A 6 47.47 -18.75 -28.83
C ALA A 6 47.88 -17.73 -27.74
N ALA A 7 48.74 -18.11 -26.79
CA ALA A 7 49.24 -17.21 -25.75
C ALA A 7 50.13 -16.08 -26.31
N LYS A 8 50.93 -16.39 -27.34
CA LYS A 8 51.75 -15.38 -28.04
C LYS A 8 50.87 -14.40 -28.83
N ASP A 9 49.90 -14.91 -29.58
CA ASP A 9 48.93 -14.10 -30.32
C ASP A 9 48.08 -13.19 -29.39
N GLU A 10 47.72 -13.67 -28.20
CA GLU A 10 47.05 -12.85 -27.18
C GLU A 10 47.96 -11.72 -26.65
N THR A 11 49.23 -12.03 -26.38
CA THR A 11 50.23 -11.05 -25.92
C THR A 11 50.45 -9.95 -26.96
N ASP A 12 50.57 -10.32 -28.24
CA ASP A 12 50.73 -9.38 -29.34
C ASP A 12 49.48 -8.50 -29.52
N ARG A 13 48.27 -9.07 -29.35
CA ARG A 13 47.01 -8.31 -29.36
C ARG A 13 46.91 -7.31 -28.21
N ILE A 14 47.35 -7.67 -27.00
CA ILE A 14 47.38 -6.77 -25.83
C ILE A 14 48.39 -5.64 -26.05
N ALA A 15 49.54 -5.92 -26.65
CA ALA A 15 50.53 -4.89 -26.98
C ALA A 15 49.97 -3.82 -27.93
N ILE A 16 49.19 -4.21 -28.94
CA ILE A 16 48.49 -3.27 -29.83
C ILE A 16 47.50 -2.40 -29.05
N ALA A 17 46.78 -2.97 -28.08
CA ALA A 17 45.85 -2.20 -27.24
C ALA A 17 46.60 -1.15 -26.38
N HIS A 18 47.74 -1.53 -25.81
CA HIS A 18 48.61 -0.58 -25.08
C HIS A 18 49.11 0.54 -25.97
N GLN A 19 49.48 0.25 -27.21
CA GLN A 19 49.91 1.26 -28.16
C GLN A 19 48.80 2.31 -28.40
N TRP A 20 47.59 1.86 -28.73
CA TRP A 20 46.44 2.74 -28.91
C TRP A 20 46.15 3.60 -27.69
N TRP A 21 46.26 3.03 -26.48
CA TRP A 21 46.01 3.75 -25.24
C TRP A 21 47.06 4.80 -24.92
N ASN A 22 48.34 4.46 -25.13
CA ASN A 22 49.47 5.34 -24.84
C ASN A 22 49.59 6.49 -25.84
N GLU A 23 49.16 6.29 -27.08
CA GLU A 23 49.11 7.34 -28.12
C GLU A 23 47.88 8.26 -27.99
N ALA A 24 46.91 7.93 -27.13
CA ALA A 24 45.71 8.73 -26.91
C ALA A 24 45.87 9.69 -25.71
N GLY A 25 45.37 10.92 -25.86
CA GLY A 25 45.37 11.98 -24.85
C GLY A 25 43.98 12.26 -24.25
N PRO A 26 43.81 13.33 -23.47
CA PRO A 26 42.52 13.75 -22.93
C PRO A 26 41.47 13.97 -24.02
N ILE A 27 40.19 13.74 -23.71
CA ILE A 27 39.08 13.88 -24.66
C ILE A 27 38.49 15.30 -24.66
N GLU A 28 38.70 16.06 -23.59
CA GLU A 28 38.23 17.44 -23.43
C GLU A 28 38.76 18.36 -24.54
N GLY A 29 37.87 19.16 -25.13
CA GLY A 29 38.15 20.06 -26.24
C GLY A 29 38.44 19.37 -27.57
N SER A 30 38.25 18.04 -27.67
CA SER A 30 38.51 17.28 -28.89
C SER A 30 37.27 17.06 -29.74
N LEU A 31 37.46 16.68 -31.01
CA LEU A 31 36.36 16.22 -31.87
C LEU A 31 35.61 14.99 -31.29
N GLY A 32 36.27 14.20 -30.43
CA GLY A 32 35.63 13.10 -29.72
C GLY A 32 34.62 13.59 -28.68
N GLU A 33 34.89 14.70 -28.00
CA GLU A 33 33.93 15.32 -27.09
C GLU A 33 32.75 15.91 -27.86
N SER A 34 33.00 16.68 -28.93
CA SER A 34 31.92 17.19 -29.79
C SER A 34 31.04 16.07 -30.32
N TYR A 35 31.62 14.93 -30.72
CA TYR A 35 30.84 13.75 -31.11
C TYR A 35 29.89 13.26 -29.99
N LEU A 36 30.43 13.04 -28.79
CA LEU A 36 29.63 12.53 -27.68
C LEU A 36 28.55 13.53 -27.24
N VAL A 37 28.86 14.82 -27.21
CA VAL A 37 27.94 15.88 -26.76
C VAL A 37 26.90 16.22 -27.81
N GLU A 38 27.33 16.52 -29.04
CA GLU A 38 26.48 17.08 -30.09
C GLU A 38 25.76 16.00 -30.89
N THR A 39 26.39 14.84 -31.10
CA THR A 39 25.80 13.74 -31.89
C THR A 39 25.12 12.70 -31.01
N ARG A 40 25.69 12.38 -29.84
CA ARG A 40 25.14 11.35 -28.94
C ARG A 40 24.34 11.90 -27.76
N ALA A 41 24.25 13.22 -27.61
CA ALA A 41 23.56 13.88 -26.49
C ALA A 41 24.10 13.47 -25.10
N ILE A 42 25.34 13.01 -25.02
CA ILE A 42 26.02 12.61 -23.78
C ILE A 42 26.71 13.84 -23.19
N LYS A 43 26.08 14.46 -22.21
CA LYS A 43 26.59 15.65 -21.51
C LYS A 43 27.14 15.24 -20.15
N ALA A 44 28.45 15.39 -19.94
CA ALA A 44 29.12 15.14 -18.67
C ALA A 44 29.89 16.39 -18.21
N ALA A 45 29.98 16.61 -16.90
CA ALA A 45 30.75 17.72 -16.34
C ALA A 45 32.28 17.49 -16.42
N SER A 46 32.69 16.22 -16.46
CA SER A 46 34.06 15.75 -16.63
C SER A 46 34.02 14.36 -17.26
N TRP A 47 35.00 14.00 -18.09
CA TRP A 47 35.03 12.68 -18.70
C TRP A 47 35.80 11.66 -17.83
N PRO A 48 35.42 10.37 -17.88
CA PRO A 48 36.10 9.34 -17.10
C PRO A 48 37.49 9.08 -17.67
N SER A 49 38.48 8.83 -16.81
CA SER A 49 39.87 8.57 -17.21
C SER A 49 40.06 7.34 -18.09
N SER A 50 39.05 6.47 -18.18
CA SER A 50 38.98 5.30 -19.05
C SER A 50 38.59 5.63 -20.49
N VAL A 51 38.35 6.91 -20.82
CA VAL A 51 38.03 7.39 -22.17
C VAL A 51 39.04 8.47 -22.59
N ARG A 52 39.59 8.34 -23.80
CA ARG A 52 40.64 9.20 -24.35
C ARG A 52 40.40 9.52 -25.83
N TRP A 53 41.10 10.52 -26.33
CA TRP A 53 41.09 10.91 -27.74
C TRP A 53 42.43 10.66 -28.43
N HIS A 54 42.40 9.97 -29.56
CA HIS A 54 43.55 9.74 -30.42
C HIS A 54 43.52 10.71 -31.62
N SER A 55 44.23 11.82 -31.51
CA SER A 55 44.22 12.92 -32.50
C SER A 55 44.64 12.50 -33.91
N LYS A 56 45.75 11.75 -34.04
CA LYS A 56 46.28 11.32 -35.35
C LYS A 56 45.31 10.43 -36.13
N ARG A 57 44.61 9.53 -35.43
CA ARG A 57 43.70 8.53 -36.01
C ARG A 57 42.22 8.92 -35.91
N SER A 58 41.94 10.11 -35.35
CA SER A 58 40.61 10.67 -35.13
C SER A 58 39.65 9.65 -34.51
N ALA A 59 39.98 9.19 -33.32
CA ALA A 59 39.19 8.16 -32.66
C ALA A 59 39.11 8.33 -31.14
N ILE A 60 37.94 8.01 -30.59
CA ILE A 60 37.75 7.81 -29.16
C ILE A 60 38.30 6.43 -28.80
N VAL A 61 39.12 6.37 -27.75
CA VAL A 61 39.75 5.14 -27.26
C VAL A 61 39.26 4.88 -25.84
N CYS A 62 38.62 3.74 -25.63
CA CYS A 62 38.05 3.34 -24.35
C CYS A 62 38.83 2.14 -23.77
N ALA A 63 39.36 2.27 -22.55
CA ALA A 63 40.16 1.22 -21.91
C ALA A 63 39.30 0.10 -21.32
N VAL A 64 39.76 -1.14 -21.53
CA VAL A 64 39.23 -2.36 -20.93
C VAL A 64 40.31 -2.91 -20.00
N THR A 65 39.97 -3.06 -18.73
CA THR A 65 40.93 -3.43 -17.67
C THR A 65 40.59 -4.77 -17.04
N ASP A 66 41.59 -5.55 -16.67
CA ASP A 66 41.42 -6.71 -15.80
C ASP A 66 41.07 -6.31 -14.35
N ASP A 67 40.97 -7.28 -13.45
CA ASP A 67 40.61 -7.04 -12.05
C ASP A 67 41.73 -6.36 -11.23
N ALA A 68 42.96 -6.41 -11.72
CA ALA A 68 44.08 -5.65 -11.18
C ALA A 68 44.14 -4.19 -11.71
N GLY A 69 43.21 -3.82 -12.61
CA GLY A 69 43.17 -2.51 -13.24
C GLY A 69 44.15 -2.33 -14.40
N LYS A 70 44.81 -3.40 -14.86
CA LYS A 70 45.72 -3.36 -16.01
C LYS A 70 44.93 -3.41 -17.31
N ILE A 71 45.35 -2.60 -18.28
CA ILE A 71 44.71 -2.57 -19.60
C ILE A 71 45.02 -3.87 -20.34
N VAL A 72 43.97 -4.56 -20.77
CA VAL A 72 44.04 -5.81 -21.54
C VAL A 72 43.38 -5.67 -22.92
N ALA A 73 42.57 -4.64 -23.12
CA ALA A 73 42.01 -4.30 -24.43
C ALA A 73 41.64 -2.81 -24.51
N VAL A 74 41.36 -2.34 -25.72
CA VAL A 74 40.72 -1.04 -25.98
C VAL A 74 39.60 -1.19 -27.01
N GLN A 75 38.53 -0.43 -26.84
CA GLN A 75 37.53 -0.21 -27.88
C GLN A 75 37.77 1.15 -28.53
N VAL A 76 37.81 1.18 -29.86
CA VAL A 76 38.07 2.38 -30.65
C VAL A 76 36.82 2.74 -31.45
N ILE A 77 36.42 4.01 -31.41
CA ILE A 77 35.31 4.58 -32.17
C ILE A 77 35.88 5.69 -33.06
N ARG A 78 35.84 5.52 -34.38
CA ARG A 78 36.41 6.50 -35.33
C ARG A 78 35.40 7.59 -35.65
N VAL A 79 35.83 8.85 -35.60
CA VAL A 79 35.00 10.04 -35.79
C VAL A 79 35.44 10.77 -37.06
N ALA A 80 34.50 11.18 -37.92
CA ALA A 80 34.78 11.91 -39.14
C ALA A 80 35.44 13.26 -38.87
N ARG A 81 36.34 13.67 -39.76
CA ARG A 81 36.99 14.99 -39.71
C ARG A 81 36.17 16.09 -40.39
N ASP A 82 35.07 15.75 -41.08
CA ASP A 82 34.15 16.75 -41.59
C ASP A 82 33.24 17.26 -40.46
N ALA A 83 32.77 18.50 -40.58
CA ALA A 83 32.02 19.23 -39.54
C ALA A 83 30.62 18.63 -39.23
N THR A 84 30.37 17.36 -39.57
CA THR A 84 29.10 16.66 -39.33
C THR A 84 29.11 15.73 -38.13
N GLY A 85 30.29 15.43 -37.55
CA GLY A 85 30.41 14.57 -36.37
C GLY A 85 29.95 13.13 -36.57
N LYS A 86 29.83 12.61 -37.80
CA LYS A 86 29.38 11.22 -38.04
C LYS A 86 30.52 10.20 -37.88
N PRO A 87 30.25 8.95 -37.47
CA PRO A 87 31.27 7.91 -37.44
C PRO A 87 31.76 7.55 -38.86
N ILE A 88 33.08 7.44 -39.06
CA ILE A 88 33.67 7.00 -40.33
C ILE A 88 33.47 5.48 -40.47
N LYS A 89 32.77 5.04 -41.52
CA LYS A 89 32.91 3.66 -42.01
C LYS A 89 34.17 3.61 -42.87
N ASP A 90 35.14 2.77 -42.53
CA ASP A 90 36.30 2.52 -43.39
C ASP A 90 35.83 1.77 -44.65
N ASP A 91 36.02 2.38 -45.81
CA ASP A 91 35.52 1.89 -47.11
C ASP A 91 36.07 0.50 -47.50
N SER A 92 37.09 0.01 -46.78
CA SER A 92 37.66 -1.32 -47.02
C SER A 92 37.08 -2.45 -46.15
N LYS A 93 36.42 -2.15 -45.02
CA LYS A 93 35.83 -3.18 -44.10
C LYS A 93 34.54 -2.78 -43.35
N GLY A 94 34.04 -1.55 -43.47
CA GLY A 94 32.70 -1.16 -43.05
C GLY A 94 32.38 -1.11 -41.54
N VAL A 95 33.36 -1.18 -40.62
CA VAL A 95 33.07 -1.20 -39.16
C VAL A 95 33.54 0.07 -38.45
N ALA A 96 32.59 0.88 -37.95
CA ALA A 96 32.83 2.14 -37.24
C ALA A 96 33.42 1.98 -35.81
N LYS A 97 33.32 0.77 -35.23
CA LYS A 97 33.79 0.42 -33.89
C LYS A 97 34.72 -0.79 -33.97
N GLN A 98 35.93 -0.70 -33.42
CA GLN A 98 36.92 -1.79 -33.48
C GLN A 98 37.52 -2.05 -32.10
N SER A 99 37.66 -3.32 -31.71
CA SER A 99 38.32 -3.72 -30.47
C SER A 99 39.73 -4.21 -30.77
N TYR A 100 40.71 -3.83 -29.94
CA TYR A 100 42.07 -4.36 -29.97
C TYR A 100 42.41 -4.94 -28.59
N GLY A 101 43.11 -6.08 -28.54
CA GLY A 101 43.40 -6.79 -27.29
C GLY A 101 42.33 -7.82 -26.90
N ALA A 102 42.46 -8.35 -25.68
CA ALA A 102 41.64 -9.44 -25.15
C ALA A 102 40.42 -8.91 -24.37
N VAL A 103 39.37 -8.49 -25.08
CA VAL A 103 38.14 -7.95 -24.46
C VAL A 103 37.47 -8.93 -23.48
N SER A 104 37.61 -10.24 -23.71
CA SER A 104 37.09 -11.28 -22.81
C SER A 104 37.79 -11.32 -21.45
N LEU A 105 38.96 -10.71 -21.30
CA LEU A 105 39.77 -10.71 -20.08
C LEU A 105 39.60 -9.46 -19.22
N GLY A 106 39.00 -8.38 -19.74
CA GLY A 106 38.69 -7.19 -18.92
C GLY A 106 37.28 -6.62 -19.09
N VAL A 107 37.03 -5.54 -18.36
CA VAL A 107 35.79 -4.75 -18.38
C VAL A 107 36.18 -3.28 -18.46
N MET A 108 35.42 -2.49 -19.21
CA MET A 108 35.57 -1.04 -19.18
C MET A 108 34.79 -0.50 -17.99
N ARG A 109 35.49 0.06 -17.01
CA ARG A 109 34.89 0.54 -15.75
C ARG A 109 34.76 2.06 -15.75
N LEU A 110 33.55 2.55 -15.50
CA LEU A 110 33.24 3.95 -15.24
C LEU A 110 32.92 4.08 -13.75
N ARG A 111 33.79 4.78 -13.00
CA ARG A 111 33.60 5.00 -11.56
C ARG A 111 32.43 5.94 -11.31
N ALA A 112 31.75 5.80 -10.18
CA ALA A 112 30.68 6.71 -9.79
C ALA A 112 31.16 8.18 -9.74
N LEU A 113 30.25 9.11 -10.07
CA LEU A 113 30.57 10.55 -10.12
C LEU A 113 30.79 11.19 -8.75
N ALA A 114 30.11 10.71 -7.71
CA ALA A 114 30.33 11.11 -6.34
C ALA A 114 30.11 9.92 -5.36
N PRO A 115 30.57 10.03 -4.10
CA PRO A 115 30.54 8.93 -3.14
C PRO A 115 29.12 8.36 -2.91
N GLU A 116 28.10 9.22 -2.92
CA GLU A 116 26.71 8.78 -2.71
C GLU A 116 26.16 7.90 -3.85
N GLN A 117 26.68 8.03 -5.08
CA GLN A 117 26.33 7.14 -6.20
C GLN A 117 27.21 5.88 -6.24
N ALA A 118 28.32 5.84 -5.49
CA ALA A 118 29.15 4.65 -5.35
C ALA A 118 28.42 3.55 -4.56
N ASP A 119 27.58 3.94 -3.62
CA ASP A 119 26.71 3.04 -2.85
C ASP A 119 25.40 2.68 -3.60
N GLY A 120 25.11 3.34 -4.74
CA GLY A 120 23.95 3.07 -5.60
C GLY A 120 24.05 1.76 -6.40
N PRO A 121 23.11 1.41 -7.28
CA PRO A 121 23.22 0.21 -8.12
C PRO A 121 24.46 0.22 -9.05
N LEU A 122 24.95 -0.96 -9.42
CA LEU A 122 25.97 -1.15 -10.45
C LEU A 122 25.30 -1.40 -11.81
N CYS A 123 25.56 -0.55 -12.81
CA CYS A 123 24.94 -0.68 -14.13
C CYS A 123 25.83 -1.44 -15.12
N TYR A 124 25.26 -2.38 -15.87
CA TYR A 124 25.94 -3.12 -16.94
C TYR A 124 25.43 -2.72 -18.31
N ALA A 125 26.33 -2.37 -19.23
CA ALA A 125 26.02 -2.01 -20.60
C ALA A 125 26.87 -2.82 -21.61
N GLU A 126 26.37 -3.00 -22.84
CA GLU A 126 27.11 -3.74 -23.88
C GLU A 126 28.09 -2.85 -24.65
N GLY A 127 27.72 -1.58 -24.88
CA GLY A 127 28.47 -0.63 -25.70
C GLY A 127 29.02 0.57 -24.92
N PRO A 128 30.15 1.18 -25.35
CA PRO A 128 30.70 2.36 -24.69
C PRO A 128 29.79 3.59 -24.72
N GLU A 129 29.07 3.82 -25.82
CA GLU A 129 28.15 4.95 -25.94
C GLU A 129 26.99 4.79 -24.95
N THR A 130 26.31 3.64 -24.97
CA THR A 130 25.23 3.31 -24.03
C THR A 130 25.68 3.41 -22.57
N GLY A 131 26.87 2.87 -22.23
CA GLY A 131 27.42 2.95 -20.89
C GLY A 131 27.77 4.36 -20.45
N LEU A 132 28.34 5.18 -21.33
CA LEU A 132 28.60 6.60 -21.07
C LEU A 132 27.29 7.39 -20.90
N THR A 133 26.24 7.07 -21.66
CA THR A 133 24.91 7.66 -21.50
C THR A 133 24.33 7.37 -20.12
N ILE A 134 24.36 6.10 -19.69
CA ILE A 134 23.87 5.69 -18.36
C ILE A 134 24.65 6.40 -17.25
N TRP A 135 25.98 6.41 -17.37
CA TRP A 135 26.88 7.04 -16.42
C TRP A 135 26.64 8.55 -16.33
N ALA A 136 26.52 9.24 -17.47
CA ALA A 136 26.23 10.68 -17.51
C ALA A 136 24.84 11.01 -16.98
N ALA A 137 23.85 10.15 -17.22
CA ALA A 137 22.47 10.34 -16.75
C ALA A 137 22.34 10.16 -15.23
N THR A 138 22.98 9.14 -14.67
CA THR A 138 22.74 8.68 -13.29
C THR A 138 23.88 8.99 -12.31
N GLY A 139 25.11 9.06 -12.79
CA GLY A 139 26.31 9.10 -11.97
C GLY A 139 26.67 7.78 -11.29
N TYR A 140 25.90 6.70 -11.51
CA TYR A 140 26.19 5.38 -10.96
C TYR A 140 27.42 4.76 -11.59
N GLU A 141 28.10 3.92 -10.81
CA GLU A 141 29.16 3.08 -11.35
C GLU A 141 28.60 2.22 -12.48
N THR A 142 29.27 2.26 -13.63
CA THR A 142 28.83 1.59 -14.85
C THR A 142 29.95 0.75 -15.43
N HIS A 143 29.70 -0.53 -15.65
CA HIS A 143 30.64 -1.45 -16.28
C HIS A 143 30.15 -1.78 -17.70
N ILE A 144 31.04 -1.63 -18.66
CA ILE A 144 30.77 -1.90 -20.08
C ILE A 144 31.45 -3.23 -20.46
N ILE A 145 30.63 -4.21 -20.83
CA ILE A 145 31.03 -5.60 -21.06
C ILE A 145 30.99 -5.87 -22.57
N LEU A 146 32.13 -5.62 -23.21
CA LEU A 146 32.30 -5.80 -24.65
C LEU A 146 32.32 -7.29 -25.02
N GLY A 147 31.58 -7.68 -26.06
CA GLY A 147 31.47 -9.08 -26.50
C GLY A 147 30.35 -9.89 -25.84
N GLY A 148 29.51 -9.23 -25.03
CA GLY A 148 28.23 -9.76 -24.55
C GLY A 148 28.20 -10.10 -23.06
N VAL A 149 26.98 -10.16 -22.51
CA VAL A 149 26.70 -10.24 -21.07
C VAL A 149 26.99 -11.58 -20.40
N LYS A 150 27.68 -12.54 -21.06
CA LYS A 150 28.01 -13.83 -20.44
C LYS A 150 28.90 -13.67 -19.21
N ARG A 151 29.91 -12.80 -19.30
CA ARG A 151 30.83 -12.50 -18.20
C ARG A 151 30.18 -11.70 -17.08
N ALA A 152 29.05 -11.05 -17.37
CA ALA A 152 28.36 -10.22 -16.39
C ALA A 152 28.09 -10.99 -15.09
N ALA A 153 27.78 -12.29 -15.18
CA ALA A 153 27.53 -13.14 -14.02
C ALA A 153 28.78 -13.38 -13.18
N ASP A 154 29.95 -13.53 -13.80
CA ASP A 154 31.21 -13.86 -13.13
C ASP A 154 31.75 -12.68 -12.31
N ILE A 155 31.43 -11.45 -12.72
CA ILE A 155 31.91 -10.21 -12.10
C ILE A 155 30.85 -9.50 -11.26
N ALA A 156 29.63 -10.06 -11.16
CA ALA A 156 28.54 -9.44 -10.43
C ALA A 156 28.76 -9.47 -8.91
N PRO A 157 28.69 -8.32 -8.22
CA PRO A 157 28.83 -8.29 -6.77
C PRO A 157 27.58 -8.88 -6.09
N LEU A 158 27.79 -9.64 -5.01
CA LEU A 158 26.70 -10.18 -4.18
C LEU A 158 26.09 -9.11 -3.26
N ALA A 159 26.90 -8.16 -2.78
CA ALA A 159 26.50 -7.16 -1.80
C ALA A 159 25.82 -5.92 -2.40
N ARG A 160 25.59 -5.89 -3.72
CA ARG A 160 25.13 -4.69 -4.44
C ARG A 160 24.21 -5.06 -5.59
N ARG A 161 23.13 -4.29 -5.79
CA ARG A 161 22.20 -4.46 -6.91
C ARG A 161 22.91 -4.24 -8.24
N VAL A 162 22.60 -5.09 -9.22
CA VAL A 162 23.07 -5.00 -10.61
C VAL A 162 21.89 -4.67 -11.54
N VAL A 163 22.02 -3.62 -12.34
CA VAL A 163 21.04 -3.25 -13.38
C VAL A 163 21.64 -3.53 -14.76
N ILE A 164 21.15 -4.58 -15.43
CA ILE A 164 21.54 -4.86 -16.81
C ILE A 164 20.74 -3.97 -17.75
N CYS A 165 21.44 -3.09 -18.44
CA CYS A 165 20.90 -2.12 -19.36
C CYS A 165 20.89 -2.74 -20.76
N ARG A 166 19.69 -3.02 -21.27
CA ARG A 166 19.46 -3.90 -22.40
C ARG A 166 19.07 -3.13 -23.65
N ASP A 167 19.59 -3.58 -24.79
CA ASP A 167 19.09 -3.21 -26.10
C ASP A 167 17.70 -3.80 -26.33
N ASP A 168 16.88 -3.11 -27.11
CA ASP A 168 15.53 -3.53 -27.45
C ASP A 168 15.50 -4.58 -28.59
N ASP A 169 16.16 -5.70 -28.35
CA ASP A 169 16.20 -6.82 -29.26
C ASP A 169 14.88 -7.59 -29.33
N LYS A 170 14.58 -8.16 -30.51
CA LYS A 170 13.52 -9.17 -30.64
C LYS A 170 13.71 -10.29 -29.60
N ARG A 171 12.63 -10.68 -28.92
CA ARG A 171 12.65 -11.70 -27.84
C ARG A 171 13.27 -13.04 -28.26
N THR A 172 13.26 -13.36 -29.55
CA THR A 172 13.82 -14.57 -30.15
C THR A 172 15.29 -14.47 -30.55
N SER A 173 15.92 -13.29 -30.44
CA SER A 173 17.30 -13.08 -30.87
C SER A 173 18.30 -13.88 -30.02
N PRO A 174 19.44 -14.29 -30.60
CA PRO A 174 20.51 -14.94 -29.84
C PRO A 174 21.02 -14.10 -28.66
N ALA A 175 21.13 -12.78 -28.83
CA ALA A 175 21.54 -11.85 -27.78
C ALA A 175 20.52 -11.80 -26.63
N ALA A 176 19.22 -11.72 -26.95
CA ALA A 176 18.16 -11.76 -25.94
C ALA A 176 18.13 -13.07 -25.15
N LYS A 177 18.41 -14.21 -25.80
CA LYS A 177 18.54 -15.53 -25.15
C LYS A 177 19.75 -15.60 -24.24
N ALA A 178 20.92 -15.16 -24.71
CA ALA A 178 22.16 -15.16 -23.94
C ALA A 178 22.03 -14.30 -22.67
N ALA A 179 21.40 -13.13 -22.81
CA ALA A 179 21.21 -12.23 -21.68
C ALA A 179 20.16 -12.72 -20.67
N LYS A 180 19.09 -13.39 -21.12
CA LYS A 180 18.19 -14.13 -20.21
C LYS A 180 18.91 -15.23 -19.44
N SER A 181 19.82 -15.94 -20.09
CA SER A 181 20.65 -16.97 -19.45
C SER A 181 21.57 -16.37 -18.38
N ALA A 182 22.21 -15.23 -18.67
CA ALA A 182 23.06 -14.52 -17.72
C ALA A 182 22.27 -14.04 -16.48
N VAL A 183 21.10 -13.42 -16.69
CA VAL A 183 20.21 -12.99 -15.59
C VAL A 183 19.80 -14.18 -14.73
N ARG A 184 19.46 -15.32 -15.34
CA ARG A 184 19.11 -16.55 -14.60
C ARG A 184 20.28 -17.03 -13.74
N ASN A 185 21.49 -17.07 -14.30
CA ASN A 185 22.68 -17.53 -13.58
C ASN A 185 23.04 -16.61 -12.41
N MET A 186 22.95 -15.28 -12.61
CA MET A 186 23.14 -14.30 -11.54
C MET A 186 22.15 -14.49 -10.39
N ARG A 187 20.85 -14.69 -10.70
CA ARG A 187 19.84 -14.95 -9.67
C ARG A 187 20.11 -16.25 -8.92
N ALA A 188 20.52 -17.31 -9.62
CA ALA A 188 20.89 -18.57 -9.00
C ALA A 188 22.12 -18.42 -8.06
N ALA A 189 23.03 -17.49 -8.38
CA ALA A 189 24.19 -17.15 -7.56
C ALA A 189 23.86 -16.18 -6.39
N GLY A 190 22.61 -15.75 -6.24
CA GLY A 190 22.20 -14.83 -5.16
C GLY A 190 22.43 -13.34 -5.44
N VAL A 191 22.72 -12.96 -6.68
CA VAL A 191 22.87 -11.55 -7.08
C VAL A 191 21.49 -10.91 -7.26
N ASP A 192 21.29 -9.73 -6.66
CA ASP A 192 20.12 -8.88 -6.91
C ASP A 192 20.22 -8.20 -8.29
N VAL A 193 19.68 -8.86 -9.32
CA VAL A 193 19.76 -8.41 -10.71
C VAL A 193 18.41 -7.95 -11.27
N ARG A 194 18.43 -6.76 -11.88
CA ARG A 194 17.31 -6.09 -12.55
C ARG A 194 17.66 -5.79 -14.01
N GLU A 195 16.65 -5.61 -14.86
CA GLU A 195 16.82 -5.30 -16.29
C GLU A 195 16.18 -3.95 -16.57
N ALA A 196 16.85 -3.11 -17.38
CA ALA A 196 16.32 -1.84 -17.88
C ALA A 196 16.33 -1.83 -19.40
N PHE A 197 15.23 -1.38 -20.02
CA PHE A 197 15.09 -1.21 -21.47
C PHE A 197 14.90 0.28 -21.80
N PRO A 198 15.22 0.74 -23.02
CA PRO A 198 15.13 2.15 -23.38
C PRO A 198 13.71 2.71 -23.39
N PHE A 199 12.71 1.93 -23.82
CA PHE A 199 11.34 2.39 -23.92
C PHE A 199 10.39 1.57 -23.05
N ASP A 200 9.30 2.19 -22.59
CA ASP A 200 8.27 1.56 -21.75
C ASP A 200 7.66 0.36 -22.48
N VAL A 201 7.34 0.57 -23.76
CA VAL A 201 6.84 -0.46 -24.64
C VAL A 201 8.00 -0.92 -25.52
N ARG A 202 8.31 -2.21 -25.42
CA ARG A 202 9.33 -2.88 -26.25
C ARG A 202 8.99 -2.68 -27.74
N ARG A 203 9.79 -1.89 -28.45
CA ARG A 203 9.73 -1.65 -29.90
C ARG A 203 10.33 -2.82 -30.70
N ALA A 204 11.20 -3.61 -30.08
CA ALA A 204 11.92 -4.73 -30.72
C ALA A 204 12.71 -4.33 -31.98
N ASP A 205 13.16 -3.07 -32.02
CA ASP A 205 13.84 -2.40 -33.14
C ASP A 205 15.36 -2.26 -32.94
N LYS A 206 15.90 -2.84 -31.87
CA LYS A 206 17.31 -2.76 -31.43
C LYS A 206 17.74 -1.39 -30.93
N SER A 207 16.80 -0.53 -30.58
CA SER A 207 17.14 0.72 -29.90
C SER A 207 17.83 0.47 -28.56
N ASP A 208 18.69 1.40 -28.15
CA ASP A 208 19.38 1.36 -26.85
C ASP A 208 19.08 2.61 -26.00
N LEU A 209 19.63 2.68 -24.78
CA LEU A 209 19.42 3.84 -23.89
C LEU A 209 20.06 5.13 -24.42
N ASN A 210 21.03 5.05 -25.33
CA ASN A 210 21.58 6.22 -25.99
C ASN A 210 20.61 6.74 -27.07
N ASP A 211 19.84 5.88 -27.74
CA ASP A 211 18.75 6.31 -28.61
C ASP A 211 17.64 7.01 -27.79
N LEU A 212 17.30 6.49 -26.61
CA LEU A 212 16.39 7.19 -25.69
C LEU A 212 16.93 8.56 -25.28
N ALA A 213 18.22 8.68 -24.96
CA ALA A 213 18.82 9.97 -24.60
C ALA A 213 18.75 10.99 -25.75
N GLN A 214 18.96 10.56 -26.99
CA GLN A 214 18.83 11.42 -28.16
C GLN A 214 17.37 11.84 -28.41
N GLU A 215 16.40 10.95 -28.16
CA GLU A 215 14.97 11.22 -28.38
C GLU A 215 14.35 12.08 -27.25
N GLN A 216 14.68 11.78 -25.99
CA GLN A 216 13.95 12.28 -24.81
C GLN A 216 14.86 12.87 -23.71
N GLY A 217 16.18 12.89 -23.92
CA GLY A 217 17.16 13.46 -22.99
C GLY A 217 17.63 12.50 -21.90
N LEU A 218 18.70 12.90 -21.20
CA LEU A 218 19.34 12.10 -20.15
C LEU A 218 18.43 11.86 -18.93
N ASP A 219 17.48 12.74 -18.65
CA ASP A 219 16.53 12.56 -17.55
C ASP A 219 15.61 11.35 -17.80
N ALA A 220 15.23 11.09 -19.05
CA ALA A 220 14.46 9.89 -19.40
C ALA A 220 15.27 8.61 -19.15
N VAL A 221 16.57 8.62 -19.50
CA VAL A 221 17.50 7.50 -19.18
C VAL A 221 17.64 7.33 -17.68
N ARG A 222 17.82 8.43 -16.93
CA ARG A 222 17.90 8.38 -15.46
C ARG A 222 16.66 7.70 -14.89
N GLN A 223 15.47 8.09 -15.33
CA GLN A 223 14.22 7.48 -14.89
C GLN A 223 14.17 5.98 -15.19
N ARG A 224 14.59 5.53 -16.39
CA ARG A 224 14.64 4.09 -16.73
C ARG A 224 15.50 3.29 -15.77
N ILE A 225 16.70 3.80 -15.49
CA ILE A 225 17.66 3.11 -14.62
C ILE A 225 17.20 3.17 -13.18
N GLU A 226 16.71 4.33 -12.73
CA GLU A 226 16.17 4.48 -11.38
C GLU A 226 14.98 3.58 -11.15
N MET A 227 14.08 3.40 -12.11
CA MET A 227 12.95 2.45 -12.05
C MET A 227 13.43 1.01 -11.85
N ALA A 228 14.41 0.57 -12.64
CA ALA A 228 15.00 -0.76 -12.45
C ALA A 228 15.79 -0.87 -11.13
N ALA A 229 16.24 0.26 -10.58
CA ALA A 229 16.92 0.34 -9.29
C ALA A 229 15.96 0.50 -8.10
N ILE A 230 14.67 0.76 -8.31
CA ILE A 230 13.68 0.77 -7.23
C ILE A 230 13.62 -0.63 -6.63
N ASP A 231 13.65 -0.71 -5.29
CA ASP A 231 13.15 -1.88 -4.59
C ASP A 231 11.67 -2.03 -4.94
N GLU A 232 11.38 -2.80 -6.01
CA GLU A 232 10.12 -3.53 -6.00
C GLU A 232 10.13 -4.27 -4.66
N PRO A 233 9.13 -4.09 -3.80
CA PRO A 233 9.01 -4.86 -2.58
C PRO A 233 9.30 -6.32 -2.94
N ASN A 234 10.33 -6.92 -2.34
CA ASN A 234 10.62 -8.34 -2.49
C ASN A 234 9.48 -9.09 -1.77
N ILE A 235 8.34 -9.14 -2.43
CA ILE A 235 7.19 -9.91 -2.05
C ILE A 235 7.15 -11.07 -3.02
N GLY A 236 7.26 -12.28 -2.47
CA GLY A 236 6.97 -13.53 -3.16
C GLY A 236 8.16 -14.41 -3.53
N GLN A 237 9.38 -14.21 -2.99
CA GLN A 237 10.52 -15.07 -3.36
C GLN A 237 10.82 -16.22 -2.38
N CYS A 238 10.35 -16.16 -1.14
CA CYS A 238 10.49 -17.26 -0.18
C CYS A 238 9.10 -17.60 0.37
N LEU A 239 8.44 -18.55 -0.28
CA LEU A 239 7.23 -19.18 0.23
C LEU A 239 7.66 -20.20 1.29
N VAL A 240 7.28 -19.95 2.53
CA VAL A 240 7.52 -20.87 3.66
C VAL A 240 6.19 -21.43 4.15
N THR A 241 6.23 -22.55 4.86
CA THR A 241 5.03 -23.05 5.56
C THR A 241 4.62 -22.11 6.68
N VAL A 242 3.39 -22.23 7.17
CA VAL A 242 2.92 -21.39 8.29
C VAL A 242 3.66 -21.72 9.59
N GLU A 243 4.07 -22.98 9.76
CA GLU A 243 4.90 -23.45 10.87
C GLU A 243 6.27 -22.80 10.85
N GLU A 244 6.98 -22.88 9.71
CA GLU A 244 8.31 -22.27 9.55
C GLU A 244 8.24 -20.75 9.70
N ALA A 245 7.19 -20.11 9.16
CA ALA A 245 6.98 -18.67 9.34
C ALA A 245 6.83 -18.30 10.82
N ARG A 246 6.08 -19.09 11.60
CA ARG A 246 5.90 -18.87 13.05
C ARG A 246 7.21 -19.05 13.81
N GLU A 247 7.99 -20.09 13.51
CA GLU A 247 9.31 -20.29 14.12
C GLU A 247 10.26 -19.12 13.83
N ARG A 248 10.30 -18.66 12.58
CA ARG A 248 11.11 -17.50 12.19
C ARG A 248 10.63 -16.22 12.89
N ILE A 249 9.32 -15.99 12.97
CA ILE A 249 8.75 -14.86 13.71
C ILE A 249 9.18 -14.91 15.18
N ASP A 250 8.99 -16.04 15.84
CA ASP A 250 9.34 -16.22 17.25
C ASP A 250 10.81 -15.91 17.49
N LYS A 251 11.71 -16.48 16.67
CA LYS A 251 13.14 -16.20 16.74
C LYS A 251 13.44 -14.70 16.63
N ARG A 252 12.84 -14.00 15.65
CA ARG A 252 13.06 -12.55 15.46
C ARG A 252 12.51 -11.70 16.59
N VAL A 253 11.39 -12.10 17.20
CA VAL A 253 10.80 -11.40 18.34
C VAL A 253 11.66 -11.61 19.59
N VAL A 254 12.19 -12.83 19.83
CA VAL A 254 13.14 -13.11 20.91
C VAL A 254 14.41 -12.29 20.74
N GLU A 255 15.04 -12.34 19.55
CA GLU A 255 16.24 -11.53 19.23
C GLU A 255 16.02 -10.04 19.49
N PHE A 256 14.80 -9.52 19.28
CA PHE A 256 14.47 -8.14 19.61
C PHE A 256 14.43 -7.89 21.12
N PHE A 257 13.78 -8.77 21.90
CA PHE A 257 13.69 -8.60 23.36
C PHE A 257 15.04 -8.81 24.06
N ASP A 258 15.94 -9.63 23.51
CA ASP A 258 17.34 -9.71 23.97
C ASP A 258 18.05 -8.34 23.86
N LEU A 259 17.75 -7.56 22.81
CA LEU A 259 18.27 -6.20 22.67
C LEU A 259 17.61 -5.19 23.61
N VAL A 260 16.34 -5.41 23.98
CA VAL A 260 15.67 -4.60 25.02
C VAL A 260 16.41 -4.74 26.35
N ASP A 261 16.86 -5.96 26.67
CA ASP A 261 17.64 -6.26 27.87
C ASP A 261 19.05 -5.66 27.84
N ALA A 262 19.68 -5.60 26.66
CA ALA A 262 21.03 -5.07 26.50
C ALA A 262 21.10 -3.53 26.41
N TRP A 263 19.99 -2.88 26.06
CA TRP A 263 19.94 -1.44 25.79
C TRP A 263 19.88 -0.59 27.07
N HIS A 264 20.62 0.52 27.08
CA HIS A 264 20.65 1.48 28.19
C HIS A 264 20.21 2.89 27.76
N ASP A 265 19.63 3.64 28.69
CA ASP A 265 19.22 5.02 28.46
C ASP A 265 20.42 5.90 28.02
N GLY A 266 20.25 6.61 26.91
CA GLY A 266 21.29 7.46 26.30
C GLY A 266 21.92 6.86 25.03
N GLU A 267 21.79 5.55 24.82
CA GLU A 267 22.17 4.88 23.58
C GLU A 267 21.10 5.08 22.49
N THR A 268 21.50 4.97 21.22
CA THR A 268 20.53 4.93 20.11
C THR A 268 19.70 3.65 20.23
N PRO A 269 18.37 3.72 20.43
CA PRO A 269 17.57 2.52 20.65
C PRO A 269 17.52 1.66 19.38
N PRO A 270 17.64 0.33 19.48
CA PRO A 270 17.52 -0.58 18.35
C PRO A 270 16.10 -0.51 17.78
N VAL A 271 16.00 -0.54 16.44
CA VAL A 271 14.71 -0.52 15.74
C VAL A 271 14.70 -1.66 14.73
N HIS A 272 13.89 -2.68 15.00
CA HIS A 272 13.73 -3.82 14.11
C HIS A 272 12.39 -3.72 13.37
N ALA A 273 12.38 -4.20 12.14
CA ALA A 273 11.17 -4.33 11.35
C ALA A 273 11.05 -5.74 10.78
N LEU A 274 9.83 -6.27 10.80
CA LEU A 274 9.52 -7.62 10.35
C LEU A 274 8.32 -7.58 9.39
N GLY A 275 8.56 -8.01 8.15
CA GLY A 275 7.58 -8.11 7.07
C GLY A 275 6.98 -9.51 6.95
N VAL A 276 5.74 -9.76 7.39
CA VAL A 276 5.15 -11.12 7.28
C VAL A 276 3.67 -11.09 6.92
N THR A 277 3.24 -12.01 6.05
CA THR A 277 1.86 -12.22 5.61
C THR A 277 0.81 -12.07 6.73
N VAL A 278 -0.38 -11.60 6.39
CA VAL A 278 -1.49 -11.44 7.35
C VAL A 278 -1.96 -12.81 7.85
N GLY A 279 -2.19 -12.94 9.17
CA GLY A 279 -2.76 -14.15 9.77
C GLY A 279 -1.76 -15.19 10.26
N THR A 280 -0.47 -14.93 10.17
CA THR A 280 0.62 -15.85 10.54
C THR A 280 0.92 -15.93 12.04
N GLY A 281 0.24 -15.13 12.87
CA GLY A 281 0.47 -15.10 14.32
C GLY A 281 1.50 -14.07 14.81
N LYS A 282 1.92 -13.13 13.95
CA LYS A 282 2.91 -12.09 14.31
C LYS A 282 2.57 -11.25 15.56
N THR A 283 1.32 -10.79 15.67
CA THR A 283 0.84 -10.08 16.86
C THR A 283 0.81 -11.01 18.08
N GLU A 284 0.48 -12.29 17.89
CA GLU A 284 0.44 -13.29 18.97
C GLU A 284 1.83 -13.57 19.54
N ALA A 285 2.82 -13.81 18.67
CA ALA A 285 4.21 -13.96 19.06
C ALA A 285 4.73 -12.73 19.82
N ALA A 286 4.44 -11.52 19.31
CA ALA A 286 4.81 -10.28 19.98
C ALA A 286 4.18 -10.14 21.37
N LEU A 287 2.89 -10.48 21.54
CA LEU A 287 2.20 -10.46 22.83
C LEU A 287 2.80 -11.48 23.81
N ARG A 288 3.05 -12.71 23.34
CA ARG A 288 3.61 -13.79 24.14
C ARG A 288 5.01 -13.46 24.68
N HIS A 289 5.89 -12.97 23.81
CA HIS A 289 7.26 -12.60 24.23
C HIS A 289 7.30 -11.28 24.99
N ALA A 290 6.40 -10.32 24.70
CA ALA A 290 6.25 -9.15 25.56
C ALA A 290 5.88 -9.56 26.99
N LEU A 291 4.96 -10.52 27.15
CA LEU A 291 4.57 -11.01 28.47
C LEU A 291 5.77 -11.60 29.22
N GLN A 292 6.55 -12.47 28.58
CA GLN A 292 7.78 -13.04 29.14
C GLN A 292 8.77 -11.93 29.54
N GLN A 293 8.94 -10.93 28.67
CA GLN A 293 9.81 -9.80 28.94
C GLN A 293 9.34 -8.99 30.16
N VAL A 294 8.03 -8.74 30.31
CA VAL A 294 7.53 -8.06 31.51
C VAL A 294 7.84 -8.88 32.77
N ILE A 295 7.69 -10.23 32.73
CA ILE A 295 8.05 -11.09 33.87
C ILE A 295 9.53 -10.89 34.25
N GLU A 296 10.44 -10.91 33.27
CA GLU A 296 11.87 -10.73 33.51
C GLU A 296 12.20 -9.34 34.05
N LEU A 297 11.58 -8.29 33.51
CA LEU A 297 11.74 -6.92 34.03
C LEU A 297 11.32 -6.83 35.51
N ARG A 298 10.18 -7.45 35.88
CA ARG A 298 9.70 -7.43 37.28
C ARG A 298 10.62 -8.20 38.21
N LYS A 299 11.19 -9.34 37.79
CA LYS A 299 12.19 -10.10 38.57
C LYS A 299 13.42 -9.25 38.91
N ARG A 300 13.79 -8.31 38.03
CA ARG A 300 14.95 -7.41 38.20
C ARG A 300 14.59 -6.08 38.87
N GLY A 301 13.34 -5.91 39.31
CA GLY A 301 12.85 -4.68 39.94
C GLY A 301 12.48 -3.55 38.97
N ASP A 302 12.64 -3.75 37.66
CA ASP A 302 12.26 -2.77 36.66
C ASP A 302 10.72 -2.71 36.54
N GLN A 303 10.16 -1.50 36.69
CA GLN A 303 8.72 -1.24 36.67
C GLN A 303 8.21 -0.70 35.33
N ARG A 304 9.09 -0.46 34.35
CA ARG A 304 8.73 0.06 33.03
C ARG A 304 7.70 -0.85 32.34
N ALA A 305 6.90 -0.25 31.47
CA ALA A 305 5.86 -0.93 30.70
C ALA A 305 6.31 -1.25 29.27
N ILE A 306 5.69 -2.26 28.67
CA ILE A 306 5.76 -2.49 27.22
C ILE A 306 4.53 -1.87 26.58
N VAL A 307 4.71 -1.14 25.48
CA VAL A 307 3.62 -0.45 24.78
C VAL A 307 3.39 -1.05 23.40
N PHE A 308 2.15 -1.38 23.08
CA PHE A 308 1.70 -1.77 21.75
C PHE A 308 0.94 -0.62 21.09
N ALA A 309 1.48 -0.11 19.99
CA ALA A 309 0.87 0.90 19.14
C ALA A 309 0.12 0.22 17.98
N VAL A 310 -1.21 0.37 17.93
CA VAL A 310 -2.09 -0.35 16.99
C VAL A 310 -2.96 0.58 16.14
N PRO A 311 -3.51 0.13 14.99
CA PRO A 311 -4.25 0.98 14.06
C PRO A 311 -5.59 1.54 14.58
N GLU A 312 -6.40 0.75 15.30
CA GLU A 312 -7.77 1.13 15.70
C GLU A 312 -8.07 0.83 17.19
N HIS A 313 -8.88 1.68 17.85
CA HIS A 313 -9.29 1.53 19.27
C HIS A 313 -10.24 0.35 19.55
N ARG A 314 -10.91 -0.20 18.53
CA ARG A 314 -11.79 -1.37 18.68
C ARG A 314 -10.94 -2.63 18.93
N LEU A 315 -9.83 -2.74 18.19
CA LEU A 315 -8.79 -3.77 18.35
C LEU A 315 -8.14 -3.76 19.74
N SER A 316 -8.02 -2.58 20.36
CA SER A 316 -7.37 -2.47 21.66
C SER A 316 -8.10 -3.25 22.77
N GLY A 317 -9.41 -3.46 22.65
CA GLY A 317 -10.16 -4.30 23.60
C GLY A 317 -9.84 -5.78 23.44
N GLU A 318 -9.88 -6.28 22.20
CA GLU A 318 -9.57 -7.66 21.85
C GLU A 318 -8.14 -8.04 22.22
N ILE A 319 -7.17 -7.14 21.98
CA ILE A 319 -5.76 -7.40 22.34
C ILE A 319 -5.59 -7.51 23.86
N VAL A 320 -6.26 -6.66 24.65
CA VAL A 320 -6.22 -6.75 26.11
C VAL A 320 -6.82 -8.09 26.57
N GLU A 321 -7.92 -8.53 25.97
CA GLU A 321 -8.55 -9.81 26.28
C GLU A 321 -7.64 -11.00 25.93
N ARG A 322 -7.03 -10.99 24.74
CA ARG A 322 -6.04 -12.01 24.32
C ARG A 322 -4.86 -12.06 25.27
N LEU A 323 -4.28 -10.91 25.60
CA LEU A 323 -3.15 -10.85 26.52
C LEU A 323 -3.51 -11.40 27.91
N ASN A 324 -4.72 -11.12 28.41
CA ASN A 324 -5.20 -11.71 29.66
C ASN A 324 -5.38 -13.24 29.55
N THR A 325 -5.82 -13.76 28.41
CA THR A 325 -5.91 -15.20 28.17
C THR A 325 -4.54 -15.85 28.17
N ILE A 326 -3.58 -15.32 27.40
CA ILE A 326 -2.18 -15.79 27.36
C ILE A 326 -1.57 -15.77 28.78
N ALA A 327 -1.83 -14.70 29.54
CA ALA A 327 -1.33 -14.58 30.91
C ALA A 327 -1.88 -15.66 31.84
N ARG A 328 -3.18 -15.99 31.75
CA ARG A 328 -3.78 -17.09 32.51
C ARG A 328 -3.18 -18.45 32.14
N GLU A 329 -3.01 -18.71 30.84
CA GLU A 329 -2.42 -19.95 30.34
C GLU A 329 -0.97 -20.13 30.81
N GLN A 330 -0.21 -19.04 30.91
CA GLN A 330 1.16 -19.04 31.43
C GLN A 330 1.25 -18.93 32.97
N GLY A 331 0.12 -18.99 33.68
CA GLY A 331 0.07 -18.98 35.14
C GLY A 331 0.30 -17.61 35.79
N TRP A 332 0.27 -16.51 35.02
CA TRP A 332 0.41 -15.16 35.56
C TRP A 332 -0.94 -14.46 35.72
N LEU A 333 -1.51 -14.55 36.93
CA LEU A 333 -2.80 -13.93 37.27
C LEU A 333 -2.69 -12.44 37.66
N GLY A 334 -1.47 -11.89 37.77
CA GLY A 334 -1.20 -10.54 38.25
C GLY A 334 -0.90 -9.49 37.18
N LEU A 335 -0.94 -9.86 35.89
CA LEU A 335 -0.67 -8.92 34.79
C LEU A 335 -1.73 -7.82 34.73
N ARG A 336 -1.30 -6.55 34.60
CA ARG A 336 -2.21 -5.43 34.33
C ARG A 336 -2.07 -4.97 32.89
N ALA A 337 -3.08 -5.26 32.09
CA ALA A 337 -3.16 -4.84 30.69
C ALA A 337 -4.26 -3.81 30.48
N HIS A 338 -3.94 -2.66 29.86
CA HIS A 338 -4.93 -1.61 29.62
C HIS A 338 -4.79 -0.93 28.27
N ALA A 339 -5.94 -0.63 27.66
CA ALA A 339 -6.03 0.16 26.44
C ALA A 339 -6.23 1.66 26.75
N TRP A 340 -5.31 2.50 26.30
CA TRP A 340 -5.48 3.95 26.36
C TRP A 340 -6.35 4.44 25.19
N ARG A 341 -7.43 5.16 25.52
CA ARG A 341 -8.43 5.64 24.56
C ARG A 341 -8.41 7.17 24.50
N GLY A 342 -8.34 7.72 23.29
CA GLY A 342 -8.45 9.17 23.05
C GLY A 342 -9.82 9.72 23.46
N ARG A 343 -9.95 11.05 23.56
CA ARG A 343 -11.19 11.72 23.95
C ARG A 343 -12.38 11.39 23.04
N GLU A 344 -12.11 11.25 21.74
CA GLU A 344 -13.11 10.94 20.70
C GLU A 344 -13.39 9.43 20.55
N ALA A 345 -12.65 8.57 21.25
CA ALA A 345 -12.87 7.14 21.17
C ALA A 345 -14.19 6.76 21.83
N LYS A 346 -14.81 5.67 21.35
CA LYS A 346 -16.00 5.09 21.98
C LYS A 346 -15.68 4.67 23.43
N ARG A 347 -16.59 4.93 24.36
CA ARG A 347 -16.49 4.48 25.76
C ARG A 347 -16.53 2.95 25.83
N PRO A 348 -15.74 2.29 26.70
CA PRO A 348 -15.87 0.85 26.94
C PRO A 348 -17.30 0.48 27.34
N GLY A 349 -17.86 -0.56 26.73
CA GLY A 349 -19.23 -1.05 26.99
C GLY A 349 -20.36 -0.21 26.38
N ALA A 350 -20.07 0.90 25.71
CA ALA A 350 -21.11 1.68 25.03
C ALA A 350 -21.73 0.90 23.87
N ILE A 351 -23.06 0.97 23.74
CA ILE A 351 -23.80 0.44 22.59
C ILE A 351 -23.78 1.48 21.46
N ASP A 352 -24.12 2.73 21.77
CA ASP A 352 -24.13 3.85 20.83
C ASP A 352 -22.71 4.28 20.42
N ALA A 353 -22.50 4.52 19.13
CA ALA A 353 -21.25 5.02 18.57
C ALA A 353 -20.93 6.44 19.05
N ASP A 354 -21.93 7.26 19.38
CA ASP A 354 -21.76 8.65 19.83
C ASP A 354 -21.47 8.76 21.32
N ASP A 355 -21.53 7.65 22.05
CA ASP A 355 -21.06 7.58 23.42
C ASP A 355 -19.52 7.48 23.47
N LYS A 356 -18.88 8.65 23.55
CA LYS A 356 -17.42 8.83 23.57
C LYS A 356 -16.82 8.90 24.97
N MET A 357 -15.49 8.78 25.06
CA MET A 357 -14.72 8.94 26.30
C MET A 357 -14.87 10.33 26.93
N CYS A 358 -15.01 11.36 26.10
CA CYS A 358 -15.28 12.75 26.51
C CYS A 358 -16.70 13.14 26.07
N ARG A 359 -17.48 13.74 26.98
CA ARG A 359 -18.85 14.19 26.70
C ARG A 359 -18.93 15.61 26.10
N ASP A 360 -17.87 16.40 26.24
CA ASP A 360 -17.79 17.78 25.74
C ASP A 360 -16.63 17.94 24.74
N LEU A 361 -16.77 17.28 23.59
CA LEU A 361 -15.74 17.26 22.55
C LEU A 361 -15.62 18.60 21.81
N GLU A 362 -16.71 19.34 21.66
CA GLU A 362 -16.70 20.63 20.96
C GLU A 362 -15.84 21.65 21.71
N THR A 363 -16.00 21.78 23.03
CA THR A 363 -15.17 22.66 23.86
C THR A 363 -13.70 22.25 23.82
N VAL A 364 -13.42 20.94 23.84
CA VAL A 364 -12.04 20.41 23.71
C VAL A 364 -11.43 20.80 22.37
N ARG A 365 -12.15 20.61 21.26
CA ARG A 365 -11.68 20.96 19.91
C ARG A 365 -11.42 22.46 19.79
N HIS A 366 -12.31 23.28 20.34
CA HIS A 366 -12.14 24.73 20.38
C HIS A 366 -10.89 25.13 21.17
N ALA A 367 -10.69 24.57 22.38
CA ALA A 367 -9.49 24.84 23.17
C ALA A 367 -8.19 24.42 22.45
N GLN A 368 -8.20 23.27 21.76
CA GLN A 368 -7.04 22.82 20.97
C GLN A 368 -6.73 23.75 19.79
N LEU A 369 -7.76 24.31 19.15
CA LEU A 369 -7.62 25.31 18.09
C LEU A 369 -6.96 26.60 18.60
N LEU A 370 -7.26 27.00 19.83
CA LEU A 370 -6.65 28.14 20.52
C LEU A 370 -5.30 27.81 21.21
N SER A 371 -4.73 26.63 20.95
CA SER A 371 -3.47 26.16 21.57
C SER A 371 -3.48 26.17 23.11
N VAL A 372 -4.65 25.97 23.70
CA VAL A 372 -4.87 25.92 25.15
C VAL A 372 -4.58 24.53 25.69
N ASP A 373 -4.03 24.45 26.91
CA ASP A 373 -3.94 23.18 27.62
C ASP A 373 -5.34 22.72 28.06
N VAL A 374 -5.82 21.65 27.42
CA VAL A 374 -7.16 21.10 27.66
C VAL A 374 -7.29 20.55 29.07
N ASP A 375 -6.24 20.02 29.67
CA ASP A 375 -6.33 19.46 31.02
C ASP A 375 -6.53 20.58 32.04
N ASP A 376 -5.72 21.62 31.95
CA ASP A 376 -5.69 22.68 32.95
C ASP A 376 -6.84 23.68 32.78
N ALA A 377 -7.18 24.06 31.54
CA ALA A 377 -8.17 25.11 31.30
C ALA A 377 -9.59 24.59 31.01
N VAL A 378 -9.73 23.36 30.50
CA VAL A 378 -11.04 22.79 30.15
C VAL A 378 -11.44 21.72 31.16
N CYS A 379 -10.61 20.70 31.36
CA CYS A 379 -10.96 19.55 32.19
C CYS A 379 -11.01 19.88 33.68
N ALA A 380 -10.19 20.83 34.15
CA ALA A 380 -10.13 21.20 35.56
C ALA A 380 -11.48 21.72 36.08
N VAL A 381 -12.21 22.49 35.25
CA VAL A 381 -13.49 23.17 35.54
C VAL A 381 -14.68 22.56 34.79
N CYS A 382 -14.50 21.42 34.12
CA CYS A 382 -15.55 20.79 33.30
C CYS A 382 -16.70 20.26 34.17
N LEU A 383 -17.95 20.57 33.78
CA LEU A 383 -19.17 20.07 34.44
C LEU A 383 -19.29 18.53 34.41
N TYR A 384 -18.70 17.89 33.39
CA TYR A 384 -18.71 16.43 33.23
C TYR A 384 -17.49 15.74 33.85
N LYS A 385 -16.65 16.47 34.61
CA LYS A 385 -15.41 15.95 35.20
C LYS A 385 -15.68 14.72 36.08
N GLU A 386 -16.71 14.80 36.91
CA GLU A 386 -17.19 13.65 37.70
C GLU A 386 -17.84 12.62 36.77
N GLY A 387 -17.30 11.41 36.76
CA GLY A 387 -17.73 10.35 35.84
C GLY A 387 -17.18 10.46 34.41
N CYS A 388 -16.27 11.40 34.12
CA CYS A 388 -15.58 11.46 32.83
C CYS A 388 -14.72 10.22 32.60
N ALA A 389 -15.10 9.36 31.65
CA ALA A 389 -14.37 8.14 31.34
C ALA A 389 -12.92 8.44 30.90
N TYR A 390 -12.70 9.53 30.16
CA TYR A 390 -11.35 9.95 29.75
C TYR A 390 -10.45 10.28 30.95
N LEU A 391 -10.94 11.01 31.95
CA LEU A 391 -10.14 11.36 33.13
C LEU A 391 -9.98 10.16 34.07
N ALA A 392 -11.01 9.32 34.21
CA ALA A 392 -10.95 8.11 35.03
C ALA A 392 -9.83 7.16 34.60
N GLN A 393 -9.56 7.05 33.29
CA GLN A 393 -8.50 6.19 32.77
C GLN A 393 -7.09 6.65 33.17
N ARG A 394 -6.89 7.92 33.56
CA ARG A 394 -5.57 8.46 33.97
C ARG A 394 -5.05 7.87 35.28
N LYS A 395 -5.94 7.30 36.10
CA LYS A 395 -5.60 6.65 37.37
C LYS A 395 -5.23 5.17 37.19
N ARG A 396 -5.28 4.66 35.96
CA ARG A 396 -4.96 3.26 35.66
C ARG A 396 -3.45 3.07 35.66
N ASP A 397 -3.04 1.89 36.09
CA ASP A 397 -1.66 1.44 36.05
C ASP A 397 -1.59 0.10 35.32
N ALA A 398 -0.68 -0.04 34.36
CA ALA A 398 -0.60 -1.20 33.48
C ALA A 398 0.85 -1.60 33.19
N ASP A 399 1.13 -2.89 33.25
CA ASP A 399 2.39 -3.50 32.82
C ASP A 399 2.52 -3.50 31.29
N VAL A 400 1.38 -3.65 30.60
CA VAL A 400 1.28 -3.56 29.13
C VAL A 400 0.21 -2.56 28.72
N TRP A 401 0.59 -1.59 27.89
CA TRP A 401 -0.32 -0.57 27.38
C TRP A 401 -0.63 -0.79 25.91
N ILE A 402 -1.91 -0.79 25.55
CA ILE A 402 -2.34 -0.76 24.15
C ILE A 402 -2.78 0.65 23.80
N VAL A 403 -2.15 1.26 22.81
CA VAL A 403 -2.38 2.65 22.41
C VAL A 403 -2.63 2.75 20.91
N ALA A 404 -3.30 3.80 20.46
CA ALA A 404 -3.43 4.03 19.02
C ALA A 404 -2.12 4.54 18.43
N ARG A 405 -1.70 4.03 17.27
CA ARG A 405 -0.38 4.29 16.68
C ARG A 405 -0.06 5.77 16.45
N GLN A 406 -1.05 6.62 16.18
CA GLN A 406 -0.83 8.06 16.02
C GLN A 406 -0.30 8.74 17.28
N ILE A 407 -0.46 8.14 18.46
CA ILE A 407 -0.04 8.74 19.73
C ILE A 407 1.49 8.86 19.84
N ILE A 408 2.26 8.08 19.07
CA ILE A 408 3.73 8.10 19.10
C ILE A 408 4.32 9.43 18.61
N PHE A 409 3.52 10.24 17.91
CA PHE A 409 3.88 11.59 17.46
C PHE A 409 3.47 12.68 18.47
N HIS A 410 2.92 12.29 19.61
CA HIS A 410 2.47 13.17 20.68
C HIS A 410 3.11 12.76 22.00
N ARG A 411 3.04 13.61 23.02
CA ARG A 411 3.52 13.28 24.36
C ARG A 411 2.82 12.00 24.88
N PRO A 412 3.56 11.02 25.45
CA PRO A 412 2.95 9.85 26.06
C PRO A 412 1.91 10.23 27.12
N PRO A 413 0.80 9.48 27.23
CA PRO A 413 -0.17 9.68 28.30
C PRO A 413 0.49 9.66 29.67
N LYS A 414 -0.02 10.47 30.60
CA LYS A 414 0.50 10.57 31.97
C LYS A 414 0.82 9.20 32.62
N PRO A 415 -0.10 8.21 32.67
CA PRO A 415 0.19 6.93 33.32
C PRO A 415 1.25 6.09 32.57
N VAL A 416 1.34 6.20 31.24
CA VAL A 416 2.40 5.55 30.45
C VAL A 416 3.75 6.22 30.74
N LYS A 417 3.77 7.56 30.79
CA LYS A 417 4.97 8.35 31.07
C LYS A 417 5.51 8.10 32.48
N GLU A 418 4.63 8.12 33.49
CA GLU A 418 5.01 7.96 34.90
C GLU A 418 5.60 6.58 35.18
N ARG A 419 5.12 5.57 34.47
CA ARG A 419 5.64 4.22 34.57
C ARG A 419 6.96 4.00 33.83
N GLY A 420 7.20 4.76 32.76
CA GLY A 420 8.32 4.55 31.85
C GLY A 420 8.04 3.43 30.84
N ILE A 421 8.80 3.43 29.74
CA ILE A 421 8.60 2.52 28.61
C ILE A 421 9.89 1.73 28.39
N ALA A 422 9.81 0.41 28.43
CA ALA A 422 10.94 -0.49 28.15
C ALA A 422 11.07 -0.80 26.65
N ALA A 423 9.94 -1.02 25.98
CA ALA A 423 9.89 -1.34 24.56
C ALA A 423 8.59 -0.85 23.93
N LEU A 424 8.66 -0.54 22.63
CA LEU A 424 7.52 -0.17 21.78
C LEU A 424 7.34 -1.21 20.69
N VAL A 425 6.17 -1.84 20.62
CA VAL A 425 5.77 -2.70 19.50
C VAL A 425 4.76 -1.94 18.65
N VAL A 426 5.03 -1.77 17.37
CA VAL A 426 4.15 -1.07 16.43
C VAL A 426 3.55 -2.09 15.45
N ASP A 427 2.26 -2.36 15.59
CA ASP A 427 1.51 -3.21 14.67
C ASP A 427 0.98 -2.35 13.51
N GLU A 428 1.46 -2.65 12.31
CA GLU A 428 1.34 -1.87 11.08
C GLU A 428 2.02 -0.49 11.12
N SER A 429 2.78 -0.17 10.07
CA SER A 429 3.56 1.06 10.03
C SER A 429 2.71 2.34 10.16
N PRO A 430 3.10 3.32 11.00
CA PRO A 430 2.35 4.56 11.24
C PRO A 430 2.74 5.71 10.29
N TRP A 431 3.45 5.42 9.19
CA TRP A 431 4.06 6.46 8.34
C TRP A 431 3.06 7.53 7.87
N GLN A 432 1.83 7.15 7.50
CA GLN A 432 0.78 8.09 7.09
C GLN A 432 0.33 9.00 8.24
N ALA A 433 0.21 8.46 9.45
CA ALA A 433 -0.24 9.21 10.63
C ALA A 433 0.77 10.27 11.09
N GLY A 434 2.02 10.15 10.63
CA GLY A 434 3.09 11.12 10.83
C GLY A 434 3.06 12.28 9.85
N LEU A 435 2.24 12.26 8.80
CA LEU A 435 2.20 13.33 7.79
C LEU A 435 1.33 14.52 8.24
N ILE A 436 1.71 15.72 7.81
CA ILE A 436 1.05 17.00 8.13
C ILE A 436 0.53 17.63 6.83
N GLY A 437 -0.69 18.15 6.86
CA GLY A 437 -1.25 18.96 5.77
C GLY A 437 -1.65 18.14 4.54
N ILE A 438 -1.72 16.81 4.62
CA ILE A 438 -2.06 15.94 3.47
C ILE A 438 -3.57 15.85 3.18
N GLU A 439 -4.42 16.21 4.13
CA GLU A 439 -5.88 16.18 3.97
C GLU A 439 -6.41 17.48 3.35
N GLY A 440 -7.39 17.37 2.45
CA GLY A 440 -8.04 18.51 1.80
C GLY A 440 -7.03 19.51 1.20
N HIS A 441 -7.27 20.79 1.44
CA HIS A 441 -6.36 21.88 1.02
C HIS A 441 -5.09 21.96 1.88
N GLY A 442 -5.04 21.27 3.04
CA GLY A 442 -3.91 21.28 3.97
C GLY A 442 -3.91 22.51 4.87
N VAL A 443 -2.73 22.89 5.37
CA VAL A 443 -2.54 24.14 6.12
C VAL A 443 -2.27 25.24 5.10
N GLU A 444 -3.22 26.17 4.93
CA GLU A 444 -3.08 27.33 4.04
C GLU A 444 -2.86 28.60 4.87
N ILE A 445 -1.86 29.38 4.49
CA ILE A 445 -1.55 30.69 5.08
C ILE A 445 -1.59 31.69 3.93
N ALA A 446 -2.46 32.70 4.02
CA ALA A 446 -2.52 33.75 3.01
C ALA A 446 -1.21 34.54 2.99
N LEU A 447 -0.71 34.87 1.80
CA LEU A 447 0.59 35.53 1.66
C LEU A 447 0.58 36.93 2.29
N ASP A 448 -0.53 37.65 2.13
CA ASP A 448 -0.79 38.96 2.74
C ASP A 448 -0.86 38.92 4.27
N ALA A 449 -1.16 37.76 4.87
CA ALA A 449 -1.12 37.59 6.31
C ALA A 449 0.29 37.78 6.91
N LEU A 450 1.33 37.70 6.08
CA LEU A 450 2.72 37.94 6.48
C LEU A 450 3.11 39.42 6.45
N GLU A 451 2.24 40.32 5.97
CA GLU A 451 2.52 41.75 5.92
C GLU A 451 2.56 42.40 7.32
N PRO A 452 3.35 43.48 7.48
CA PRO A 452 3.43 44.21 8.74
C PRO A 452 2.04 44.67 9.22
N GLY A 453 1.76 44.45 10.51
CA GLY A 453 0.51 44.88 11.15
C GLY A 453 -0.68 43.93 10.99
N VAL A 454 -0.58 42.87 10.19
CA VAL A 454 -1.69 41.91 10.00
C VAL A 454 -1.73 40.84 11.12
N MET A 455 -0.59 40.24 11.43
CA MET A 455 -0.49 39.24 12.50
C MET A 455 0.10 39.83 13.79
N PRO A 456 -0.34 39.37 14.97
CA PRO A 456 0.23 39.79 16.24
C PRO A 456 1.71 39.41 16.35
N ALA A 457 2.47 40.22 17.11
CA ALA A 457 3.88 40.02 17.42
C ALA A 457 4.06 40.02 18.95
N PRO A 458 5.09 39.34 19.49
CA PRO A 458 5.37 39.39 20.92
C PRO A 458 5.74 40.81 21.37
N PRO A 459 5.50 41.17 22.66
CA PRO A 459 5.86 42.48 23.20
C PRO A 459 7.35 42.80 23.00
N SER A 460 7.68 44.06 22.73
CA SER A 460 9.06 44.53 22.48
C SER A 460 9.98 44.56 23.72
N ASN A 461 9.67 43.80 24.77
CA ASN A 461 10.39 43.82 26.04
C ASN A 461 11.65 42.93 25.96
N GLY A 462 12.63 43.37 25.19
CA GLY A 462 13.94 42.75 25.02
C GLY A 462 14.53 43.04 23.63
N PRO A 463 15.87 43.00 23.45
CA PRO A 463 16.47 43.26 22.16
C PRO A 463 15.99 42.22 21.13
N ASN A 464 15.32 42.68 20.06
CA ASN A 464 14.98 41.94 18.84
C ASN A 464 13.82 40.93 18.90
N GLY A 465 12.80 41.11 19.75
CA GLY A 465 11.66 40.17 19.83
C GLY A 465 10.62 40.30 18.70
N GLY A 466 9.69 41.25 18.88
CA GLY A 466 8.54 41.42 17.98
C GLY A 466 8.89 42.00 16.61
N GLU A 467 9.74 43.04 16.58
CA GLU A 467 10.17 43.70 15.35
C GLU A 467 10.89 42.74 14.40
N LEU A 468 11.79 41.89 14.92
CA LEU A 468 12.47 40.88 14.12
C LEU A 468 11.48 39.90 13.49
N LEU A 469 10.46 39.45 14.22
CA LEU A 469 9.45 38.55 13.68
C LEU A 469 8.67 39.21 12.54
N VAL A 470 8.28 40.48 12.70
CA VAL A 470 7.61 41.25 11.65
C VAL A 470 8.51 41.39 10.41
N VAL A 471 9.79 41.71 10.61
CA VAL A 471 10.79 41.80 9.53
C VAL A 471 10.94 40.46 8.81
N LEU A 472 11.03 39.34 9.54
CA LEU A 472 11.18 38.02 8.96
C LEU A 472 9.94 37.58 8.17
N ARG A 473 8.72 37.82 8.69
CA ARG A 473 7.46 37.55 7.98
C ARG A 473 7.37 38.36 6.68
N HIS A 474 7.58 39.67 6.76
CA HIS A 474 7.52 40.54 5.58
C HIS A 474 8.60 40.18 4.54
N ARG A 475 9.83 39.90 4.99
CA ARG A 475 10.90 39.40 4.11
C ARG A 475 10.52 38.10 3.40
N LEU A 476 9.86 37.17 4.11
CA LEU A 476 9.37 35.94 3.50
C LEU A 476 8.27 36.25 2.47
N ALA A 477 7.34 37.14 2.80
CA ALA A 477 6.29 37.59 1.88
C ALA A 477 6.89 38.13 0.57
N MET A 478 7.82 39.08 0.67
CA MET A 478 8.52 39.68 -0.47
C MET A 478 9.30 38.65 -1.29
N ALA A 479 10.00 37.72 -0.62
CA ALA A 479 10.77 36.68 -1.30
C ALA A 479 9.88 35.74 -2.14
N LEU A 480 8.63 35.57 -1.72
CA LEU A 480 7.67 34.68 -2.38
C LEU A 480 6.78 35.42 -3.39
N ASP A 481 6.57 36.72 -3.23
CA ASP A 481 5.70 37.52 -4.11
C ASP A 481 6.16 37.48 -5.57
N GLY A 482 7.48 37.51 -5.82
CA GLY A 482 8.04 37.42 -7.17
C GLY A 482 8.18 36.01 -7.76
N GLU A 483 7.97 34.95 -6.98
CA GLU A 483 8.11 33.56 -7.49
C GLU A 483 6.85 33.11 -8.25
N PRO A 484 6.91 32.10 -9.13
CA PRO A 484 5.72 31.47 -9.69
C PRO A 484 5.01 30.58 -8.65
N ASP A 485 3.75 30.23 -8.92
CA ASP A 485 3.05 29.19 -8.15
C ASP A 485 3.74 27.83 -8.34
N GLY A 486 3.77 27.03 -7.26
CA GLY A 486 4.51 25.78 -7.19
C GLY A 486 5.43 25.67 -5.97
N PRO A 487 6.30 24.65 -5.92
CA PRO A 487 7.24 24.45 -4.83
C PRO A 487 8.18 25.64 -4.59
N VAL A 488 8.31 26.08 -3.34
CA VAL A 488 9.20 27.19 -2.99
C VAL A 488 10.65 26.77 -3.18
N LYS A 489 11.42 27.58 -3.92
CA LYS A 489 12.83 27.30 -4.22
C LYS A 489 13.74 27.79 -3.11
N ARG A 490 14.71 26.97 -2.71
CA ARG A 490 15.76 27.35 -1.74
C ARG A 490 16.53 28.59 -2.20
N LYS A 491 16.77 28.73 -3.51
CA LYS A 491 17.45 29.89 -4.11
C LYS A 491 16.73 31.21 -3.81
N ALA A 492 15.39 31.23 -3.84
CA ALA A 492 14.61 32.44 -3.57
C ALA A 492 14.78 32.90 -2.12
N LEU A 493 14.71 31.97 -1.17
CA LEU A 493 14.93 32.29 0.25
C LEU A 493 16.40 32.65 0.55
N ASN A 494 17.36 31.95 -0.03
CA ASN A 494 18.79 32.34 0.06
C ASN A 494 19.01 33.79 -0.43
N ALA A 495 18.42 34.17 -1.56
CA ALA A 495 18.55 35.51 -2.13
C ALA A 495 17.94 36.59 -1.22
N ALA A 496 16.90 36.25 -0.47
CA ALA A 496 16.31 37.12 0.55
C ALA A 496 17.07 37.09 1.89
N GLY A 497 18.17 36.35 2.00
CA GLY A 497 19.01 36.30 3.20
C GLY A 497 18.46 35.41 4.33
N PHE A 498 17.68 34.39 3.98
CA PHE A 498 17.37 33.30 4.92
C PHE A 498 18.54 32.33 5.03
N ASP A 499 18.70 31.72 6.20
CA ASP A 499 19.68 30.69 6.50
C ASP A 499 19.08 29.53 7.32
N ALA A 500 19.92 28.57 7.73
CA ALA A 500 19.52 27.39 8.49
C ALA A 500 18.93 27.73 9.88
N GLU A 501 19.31 28.86 10.49
CA GLU A 501 18.83 29.26 11.81
C GLU A 501 17.53 30.07 11.75
N THR A 502 17.30 30.78 10.65
CA THR A 502 16.19 31.73 10.51
C THR A 502 14.84 31.10 10.83
N GLY A 503 14.57 29.89 10.32
CA GLY A 503 13.33 29.18 10.59
C GLY A 503 13.13 28.82 12.06
N ARG A 504 14.20 28.42 12.76
CA ARG A 504 14.14 28.13 14.21
C ARG A 504 13.86 29.40 15.00
N VAL A 505 14.61 30.47 14.73
CA VAL A 505 14.46 31.77 15.40
C VAL A 505 13.05 32.33 15.21
N ALA A 506 12.55 32.37 13.98
CA ALA A 506 11.20 32.86 13.70
C ALA A 506 10.13 31.99 14.37
N GLY A 507 10.28 30.66 14.34
CA GLY A 507 9.38 29.74 15.03
C GLY A 507 9.35 29.95 16.55
N ASP A 508 10.49 30.20 17.19
CA ASP A 508 10.57 30.50 18.62
C ASP A 508 9.87 31.83 18.94
N LEU A 509 10.04 32.85 18.09
CA LEU A 509 9.38 34.16 18.23
C LEU A 509 7.85 34.05 18.02
N GLU A 510 7.39 33.23 17.08
CA GLU A 510 5.96 32.92 16.95
C GLU A 510 5.40 32.35 18.25
N TRP A 511 6.09 31.40 18.89
CA TRP A 511 5.62 30.82 20.14
C TRP A 511 5.63 31.81 21.31
N ARG A 512 6.56 32.77 21.33
CA ARG A 512 6.61 33.83 22.37
C ARG A 512 5.41 34.77 22.35
N ARG A 513 4.66 34.87 21.25
CA ARG A 513 3.42 35.68 21.20
C ARG A 513 2.21 34.98 21.80
N LYS A 514 2.34 33.71 22.20
CA LYS A 514 1.24 32.92 22.77
C LYS A 514 0.66 33.64 23.98
N ILE A 515 -0.65 33.88 23.94
CA ILE A 515 -1.40 34.47 25.04
C ILE A 515 -1.72 33.34 26.02
N ASP A 516 -1.22 33.44 27.24
CA ASP A 516 -1.48 32.46 28.31
C ASP A 516 -2.33 33.01 29.48
N ASP A 517 -2.53 34.33 29.53
CA ASP A 517 -3.34 35.02 30.53
C ASP A 517 -4.81 35.20 30.10
N GLY A 518 -5.67 35.55 31.07
CA GLY A 518 -7.08 35.86 30.84
C GLY A 518 -7.97 34.67 30.42
N PRO A 519 -9.25 34.90 30.07
CA PRO A 519 -10.17 33.85 29.64
C PRO A 519 -9.71 33.17 28.35
N TRP A 520 -9.56 31.84 28.37
CA TRP A 520 -8.97 31.13 27.23
C TRP A 520 -9.78 31.22 25.93
N ARG A 521 -11.10 31.46 26.02
CA ARG A 521 -12.00 31.61 24.86
C ARG A 521 -11.79 32.91 24.09
N GLU A 522 -11.11 33.88 24.68
CA GLU A 522 -10.84 35.19 24.07
C GLU A 522 -9.47 35.23 23.38
N ARG A 523 -8.70 34.14 23.42
CA ARG A 523 -7.33 34.06 22.92
C ARG A 523 -7.27 33.72 21.43
N ASP A 524 -8.09 34.38 20.61
CA ASP A 524 -8.25 34.05 19.19
C ASP A 524 -6.95 34.19 18.38
N ASP A 525 -6.05 35.08 18.79
CA ASP A 525 -4.71 35.24 18.20
C ASP A 525 -3.85 33.95 18.26
N ASN A 526 -4.13 33.05 19.20
CA ASN A 526 -3.40 31.78 19.31
C ASN A 526 -3.74 30.80 18.17
N ARG A 527 -4.81 31.02 17.41
CA ARG A 527 -5.24 30.16 16.29
C ARG A 527 -4.13 30.00 15.24
N THR A 528 -3.37 31.05 15.00
CA THR A 528 -2.33 31.08 13.96
C THR A 528 -0.99 30.50 14.41
N LEU A 529 -0.80 30.19 15.70
CA LEU A 529 0.48 29.71 16.25
C LEU A 529 0.97 28.42 15.56
N ARG A 530 0.11 27.41 15.47
CA ARG A 530 0.49 26.10 14.90
C ARG A 530 0.73 26.14 13.39
N PRO A 531 -0.11 26.82 12.58
CA PRO A 531 0.20 27.07 11.16
C PRO A 531 1.54 27.77 10.98
N MET A 532 1.78 28.88 11.69
CA MET A 532 3.02 29.66 11.56
C MET A 532 4.25 28.89 12.05
N ALA A 533 4.15 28.14 13.15
CA ALA A 533 5.24 27.27 13.61
C ALA A 533 5.57 26.17 12.58
N SER A 534 4.57 25.70 11.84
CA SER A 534 4.78 24.72 10.77
C SER A 534 5.40 25.35 9.53
N LEU A 535 5.00 26.57 9.15
CA LEU A 535 5.63 27.38 8.11
C LEU A 535 7.13 27.57 8.39
N TRP A 536 7.48 28.05 9.59
CA TRP A 536 8.87 28.33 9.94
C TRP A 536 9.72 27.07 10.11
N ARG A 537 9.14 25.96 10.57
CA ARG A 537 9.80 24.65 10.52
C ARG A 537 10.16 24.26 9.09
N ALA A 538 9.24 24.49 8.15
CA ALA A 538 9.46 24.18 6.75
C ALA A 538 10.48 25.10 6.08
N VAL A 539 10.53 26.38 6.46
CA VAL A 539 11.62 27.29 6.08
C VAL A 539 12.97 26.76 6.61
N GLY A 540 13.07 26.45 7.91
CA GLY A 540 14.30 25.94 8.49
C GLY A 540 14.79 24.64 7.84
N ALA A 541 13.88 23.73 7.50
CA ALA A 541 14.21 22.49 6.81
C ALA A 541 14.64 22.68 5.34
N LEU A 542 14.07 23.66 4.63
CA LEU A 542 14.53 24.01 3.29
C LEU A 542 15.95 24.61 3.31
N MET A 543 16.24 25.36 4.36
CA MET A 543 17.48 26.13 4.49
C MET A 543 18.63 25.36 5.19
N SER A 544 18.35 24.18 5.76
CA SER A 544 19.37 23.33 6.37
C SER A 544 20.47 22.95 5.36
N SER A 545 21.64 22.54 5.83
CA SER A 545 22.76 22.16 4.96
C SER A 545 22.36 21.10 3.92
N ASN A 546 21.56 20.12 4.33
CA ASN A 546 20.99 19.05 3.50
C ASN A 546 19.60 19.36 2.91
N GLY A 547 19.13 20.61 2.98
CA GLY A 547 17.81 21.01 2.45
C GLY A 547 17.75 20.94 0.92
N PRO A 548 16.59 20.57 0.34
CA PRO A 548 16.46 20.35 -1.11
C PRO A 548 16.51 21.66 -1.92
N LYS A 549 16.66 21.56 -3.24
CA LYS A 549 16.61 22.74 -4.14
C LYS A 549 15.21 23.37 -4.19
N ALA A 550 14.17 22.56 -4.07
CA ALA A 550 12.77 22.95 -4.04
C ALA A 550 12.04 22.22 -2.91
N SER A 551 11.22 22.95 -2.15
CA SER A 551 10.57 22.46 -0.95
C SER A 551 9.38 21.57 -1.27
N GLY A 552 9.33 20.40 -0.64
CA GLY A 552 8.11 19.60 -0.54
C GLY A 552 7.15 20.10 0.56
N TRP A 553 7.63 20.92 1.48
CA TRP A 553 6.86 21.40 2.64
C TRP A 553 6.27 22.80 2.46
N LEU A 554 6.72 23.54 1.45
CA LEU A 554 6.23 24.88 1.11
C LEU A 554 5.83 24.92 -0.37
N THR A 555 4.57 25.18 -0.65
CA THR A 555 4.05 25.32 -2.01
C THR A 555 3.22 26.58 -2.13
N LEU A 556 3.56 27.44 -3.07
CA LEU A 556 2.75 28.61 -3.45
C LEU A 556 1.59 28.15 -4.33
N ALA A 557 0.40 28.61 -4.02
CA ALA A 557 -0.81 28.29 -4.77
C ALA A 557 -1.82 29.42 -4.66
N ARG A 558 -2.95 29.27 -5.34
CA ARG A 558 -4.14 30.10 -5.16
C ARG A 558 -5.25 29.30 -4.49
N ASN A 559 -5.97 29.96 -3.58
CA ASN A 559 -7.18 29.41 -2.98
C ASN A 559 -8.38 29.59 -3.94
N ARG A 560 -9.59 29.23 -3.49
CA ARG A 560 -10.81 29.33 -4.32
C ARG A 560 -11.18 30.76 -4.69
N ASP A 561 -10.80 31.73 -3.85
CA ASP A 561 -11.06 33.15 -4.05
C ASP A 561 -9.99 33.82 -4.92
N GLY A 562 -9.02 33.05 -5.44
CA GLY A 562 -7.91 33.54 -6.26
C GLY A 562 -6.77 34.18 -5.46
N ALA A 563 -6.92 34.30 -4.14
CA ALA A 563 -5.90 34.83 -3.24
C ALA A 563 -4.70 33.88 -3.16
N ARG A 564 -3.50 34.47 -3.09
CA ARG A 564 -2.26 33.71 -3.06
C ARG A 564 -1.98 33.20 -1.65
N VAL A 565 -1.71 31.91 -1.55
CA VAL A 565 -1.52 31.20 -0.29
C VAL A 565 -0.25 30.36 -0.31
N ILE A 566 0.35 30.20 0.86
CA ILE A 566 1.39 29.23 1.15
C ILE A 566 0.70 27.99 1.71
N ARG A 567 0.76 26.88 0.96
CA ARG A 567 0.39 25.55 1.45
C ARG A 567 1.56 24.93 2.18
N VAL A 568 1.32 24.57 3.43
CA VAL A 568 2.31 23.93 4.30
C VAL A 568 1.96 22.45 4.46
N THR A 569 2.92 21.60 4.11
CA THR A 569 2.92 20.17 4.44
C THR A 569 4.10 19.85 5.36
N GLY A 570 4.18 18.62 5.85
CA GLY A 570 5.31 18.24 6.69
C GLY A 570 5.28 16.81 7.20
N ARG A 571 6.30 16.48 7.98
CA ARG A 571 6.42 15.22 8.71
C ARG A 571 6.60 15.48 10.20
N LYS A 572 5.84 14.79 11.05
CA LYS A 572 6.06 14.76 12.50
C LYS A 572 7.26 13.88 12.81
N SER A 573 7.99 14.22 13.86
CA SER A 573 8.98 13.32 14.45
C SER A 573 8.32 12.44 15.51
N ILE A 574 8.85 11.23 15.74
CA ILE A 574 8.54 10.45 16.94
C ILE A 574 8.80 11.33 18.15
N TRP A 575 7.79 11.48 19.01
CA TRP A 575 7.85 12.50 20.06
C TRP A 575 8.92 12.14 21.10
N ARG A 576 9.71 13.14 21.47
CA ARG A 576 10.69 13.09 22.56
C ARG A 576 10.65 14.39 23.37
N PRO A 577 10.98 14.35 24.67
CA PRO A 577 11.17 15.56 25.46
C PRO A 577 12.34 16.39 24.89
N MET A 578 12.28 17.71 25.12
CA MET A 578 13.32 18.63 24.67
C MET A 578 14.60 18.50 25.51
N ASP A 579 14.45 18.23 26.80
CA ASP A 579 15.54 17.88 27.70
C ASP A 579 15.77 16.37 27.68
N ARG A 580 16.99 15.94 27.34
CA ARG A 580 17.39 14.53 27.29
C ARG A 580 17.47 13.89 28.69
N LEU A 581 17.66 14.68 29.74
CA LEU A 581 17.72 14.20 31.12
C LEU A 581 16.33 13.90 31.70
N LEU A 582 15.26 14.46 31.09
CA LEU A 582 13.87 14.24 31.49
C LEU A 582 13.25 13.03 30.77
N GLY A 583 13.95 11.89 30.72
CA GLY A 583 13.54 10.67 30.00
C GLY A 583 12.03 10.30 30.04
N ASN A 584 11.62 9.41 29.11
CA ASN A 584 10.26 8.87 28.88
C ASN A 584 9.50 9.47 27.67
N GLY A 585 10.18 9.56 26.51
CA GLY A 585 9.53 9.72 25.19
C GLY A 585 9.24 8.38 24.52
N TRP A 586 8.96 8.38 23.21
CA TRP A 586 8.76 7.15 22.43
C TRP A 586 10.06 6.62 21.79
N HIS A 587 11.21 7.22 22.11
CA HIS A 587 12.54 6.81 21.61
C HIS A 587 13.09 5.71 22.52
N VAL A 588 12.58 4.50 22.32
CA VAL A 588 12.91 3.27 23.05
C VAL A 588 13.13 2.14 22.04
N PRO A 589 13.72 0.99 22.44
CA PRO A 589 13.75 -0.20 21.59
C PRO A 589 12.39 -0.44 20.92
N THR A 590 12.38 -0.50 19.59
CA THR A 590 11.13 -0.55 18.80
C THR A 590 11.09 -1.73 17.85
N LEU A 591 10.00 -2.52 17.89
CA LEU A 591 9.71 -3.58 16.93
C LEU A 591 8.52 -3.16 16.06
N LEU A 592 8.74 -3.04 14.75
CA LEU A 592 7.68 -2.82 13.77
C LEU A 592 7.28 -4.14 13.12
N VAL A 593 6.00 -4.45 13.16
CA VAL A 593 5.45 -5.66 12.55
C VAL A 593 4.41 -5.23 11.52
N ASP A 594 4.68 -5.46 10.23
CA ASP A 594 3.82 -5.00 9.14
C ASP A 594 3.75 -6.05 8.03
N ALA A 595 2.57 -6.33 7.49
CA ALA A 595 2.44 -7.29 6.41
C ALA A 595 3.08 -6.84 5.09
N LEU A 596 3.18 -5.54 4.87
CA LEU A 596 3.63 -4.96 3.60
C LEU A 596 4.82 -4.04 3.81
N LEU A 597 5.62 -4.33 4.83
CA LEU A 597 6.71 -3.50 5.32
C LEU A 597 7.46 -2.82 4.17
N ASP A 598 7.46 -1.49 4.22
CA ASP A 598 8.25 -0.65 3.33
C ASP A 598 9.19 0.17 4.21
N VAL A 599 10.43 -0.27 4.28
CA VAL A 599 11.44 0.29 5.20
C VAL A 599 11.72 1.76 4.87
N GLU A 600 11.79 2.12 3.60
CA GLU A 600 12.11 3.49 3.19
C GLU A 600 10.97 4.48 3.46
N LEU A 601 9.70 4.05 3.52
CA LEU A 601 8.61 4.92 3.98
C LEU A 601 8.68 5.19 5.49
N VAL A 602 9.37 4.33 6.24
CA VAL A 602 9.46 4.36 7.70
C VAL A 602 10.77 4.96 8.21
N ARG A 603 11.86 4.78 7.45
CA ARG A 603 13.20 5.34 7.73
C ARG A 603 13.20 6.85 8.03
N PRO A 604 12.34 7.68 7.42
CA PRO A 604 12.16 9.08 7.81
C PRO A 604 11.80 9.33 9.29
N PHE A 605 11.21 8.33 9.96
CA PHE A 605 10.84 8.38 11.38
C PHE A 605 11.83 7.62 12.27
N TRP A 606 12.38 6.51 11.77
CA TRP A 606 13.41 5.71 12.43
C TRP A 606 14.62 5.49 11.49
N PRO A 607 15.62 6.39 11.50
CA PRO A 607 16.74 6.31 10.56
C PRO A 607 17.58 5.03 10.66
N ASN A 608 17.66 4.45 11.86
CA ASN A 608 18.42 3.24 12.18
C ASN A 608 17.60 1.94 12.13
N ILE A 609 16.47 1.95 11.40
CA ILE A 609 15.62 0.77 11.22
C ILE A 609 16.35 -0.36 10.47
N GLU A 610 16.28 -1.57 11.01
CA GLU A 610 16.81 -2.78 10.42
C GLU A 610 15.70 -3.73 10.01
N ASN A 611 15.69 -4.15 8.75
CA ASN A 611 14.78 -5.19 8.27
C ASN A 611 15.30 -6.57 8.68
N LYS A 612 14.60 -7.26 9.57
CA LYS A 612 14.96 -8.60 10.06
C LYS A 612 14.34 -9.73 9.23
N GLY A 613 13.58 -9.41 8.19
CA GLY A 613 13.11 -10.38 7.22
C GLY A 613 11.78 -10.00 6.59
N GLN A 614 11.59 -10.51 5.38
CA GLN A 614 10.32 -10.48 4.68
C GLN A 614 10.00 -11.89 4.19
N PHE A 615 8.89 -12.47 4.65
CA PHE A 615 8.50 -13.84 4.31
C PHE A 615 7.05 -13.90 3.88
N ASP A 616 6.79 -14.62 2.80
CA ASP A 616 5.44 -14.95 2.37
C ASP A 616 5.09 -16.36 2.77
N VAL A 617 3.86 -16.55 3.25
CA VAL A 617 3.42 -17.83 3.81
C VAL A 617 2.52 -18.55 2.83
N MET A 618 2.77 -19.84 2.64
CA MET A 618 1.91 -20.72 1.85
C MET A 618 0.52 -20.80 2.49
N ALA A 619 -0.50 -20.76 1.65
CA ALA A 619 -1.89 -20.95 2.04
C ALA A 619 -2.49 -22.04 1.14
N PRO A 620 -2.16 -23.32 1.36
CA PRO A 620 -2.48 -24.41 0.42
C PRO A 620 -3.98 -24.62 0.22
N HIS A 621 -4.79 -24.23 1.20
CA HIS A 621 -6.25 -24.33 1.15
C HIS A 621 -6.93 -22.98 0.88
N GLN A 622 -6.17 -22.02 0.36
CA GLN A 622 -6.67 -20.74 -0.14
C GLN A 622 -6.49 -20.67 -1.65
N LEU A 623 -7.56 -20.32 -2.36
CA LEU A 623 -7.52 -20.07 -3.79
C LEU A 623 -7.78 -18.59 -4.10
N ILE A 624 -6.81 -17.90 -4.69
CA ILE A 624 -6.94 -16.52 -5.15
C ILE A 624 -7.20 -16.52 -6.66
N ARG A 625 -8.39 -16.04 -7.04
CA ARG A 625 -8.77 -15.83 -8.43
C ARG A 625 -8.88 -14.33 -8.69
N GLN A 626 -8.33 -13.86 -9.80
CA GLN A 626 -8.39 -12.44 -10.17
C GLN A 626 -8.98 -12.24 -11.56
N ALA A 627 -10.02 -11.40 -11.65
CA ALA A 627 -10.57 -10.96 -12.92
C ALA A 627 -9.97 -9.60 -13.33
N THR A 628 -9.13 -9.61 -14.36
CA THR A 628 -8.33 -8.44 -14.76
C THR A 628 -8.94 -7.60 -15.89
N GLY A 629 -10.02 -8.05 -16.52
CA GLY A 629 -10.64 -7.36 -17.67
C GLY A 629 -11.23 -5.98 -17.36
N LYS A 630 -11.41 -5.64 -16.08
CA LYS A 630 -11.92 -4.34 -15.62
C LYS A 630 -11.26 -3.94 -14.30
N SER A 631 -11.15 -2.62 -14.08
CA SER A 631 -10.65 -2.07 -12.82
C SER A 631 -11.66 -2.06 -11.68
N PHE A 632 -12.96 -2.19 -11.98
CA PHE A 632 -14.07 -2.01 -11.03
C PHE A 632 -13.94 -0.69 -10.22
N ALA A 633 -13.45 0.37 -10.89
CA ALA A 633 -13.16 1.64 -10.24
C ALA A 633 -14.38 2.29 -9.58
N LYS A 634 -14.15 3.03 -8.49
CA LYS A 634 -15.18 3.78 -7.75
C LYS A 634 -16.00 4.68 -8.69
N ASN A 635 -15.36 5.37 -9.62
CA ASN A 635 -16.03 6.29 -10.54
C ASN A 635 -17.00 5.58 -11.52
N TYR A 636 -16.83 4.27 -11.71
CA TYR A 636 -17.67 3.44 -12.57
C TYR A 636 -18.85 2.79 -11.83
N LEU A 637 -18.67 2.49 -10.54
CA LEU A 637 -19.67 1.76 -9.75
C LEU A 637 -20.44 2.63 -8.76
N ALA A 638 -19.80 3.62 -8.12
CA ALA A 638 -20.44 4.43 -7.09
C ALA A 638 -21.53 5.34 -7.69
N PRO A 639 -22.60 5.62 -6.94
CA PRO A 639 -23.60 6.60 -7.34
C PRO A 639 -22.97 7.96 -7.71
N PRO A 640 -23.56 8.72 -8.64
CA PRO A 640 -23.10 10.08 -8.93
C PRO A 640 -23.18 10.96 -7.67
N LYS A 641 -22.32 11.99 -7.61
CA LYS A 641 -22.30 12.92 -6.48
C LYS A 641 -23.46 13.92 -6.51
N SER A 642 -23.98 14.22 -7.70
CA SER A 642 -25.13 15.10 -7.93
C SER A 642 -26.31 14.31 -8.49
N GLU A 643 -27.52 14.80 -8.25
CA GLU A 643 -28.76 14.19 -8.75
C GLU A 643 -28.81 14.16 -10.28
N ASP A 644 -28.19 15.14 -10.96
CA ASP A 644 -28.15 15.25 -12.43
C ASP A 644 -27.13 14.29 -13.11
N GLY A 645 -26.33 13.54 -12.34
CA GLY A 645 -25.29 12.68 -12.92
C GLY A 645 -25.85 11.40 -13.57
N ASP A 646 -25.27 10.97 -14.70
CA ASP A 646 -25.67 9.71 -15.36
C ASP A 646 -25.42 8.50 -14.44
N ASN A 647 -26.50 7.95 -13.89
CA ASN A 647 -26.50 6.75 -13.06
C ASN A 647 -26.93 5.49 -13.82
N LYS A 648 -27.35 5.60 -15.08
CA LYS A 648 -27.91 4.46 -15.82
C LYS A 648 -26.84 3.41 -16.13
N SER A 649 -25.70 3.87 -16.65
CA SER A 649 -24.53 3.04 -16.96
C SER A 649 -23.95 2.40 -15.68
N ARG A 650 -23.82 3.19 -14.61
CA ARG A 650 -23.32 2.75 -13.30
C ARG A 650 -24.25 1.75 -12.62
N GLY A 651 -25.56 1.96 -12.69
CA GLY A 651 -26.56 1.04 -12.18
C GLY A 651 -26.52 -0.33 -12.87
N LYS A 652 -26.31 -0.35 -14.19
CA LYS A 652 -26.08 -1.59 -14.93
C LYS A 652 -24.80 -2.29 -14.46
N ALA A 653 -23.70 -1.56 -14.28
CA ALA A 653 -22.45 -2.11 -13.79
C ALA A 653 -22.57 -2.72 -12.38
N ARG A 654 -23.30 -2.06 -11.47
CA ARG A 654 -23.59 -2.58 -10.13
C ARG A 654 -24.41 -3.88 -10.17
N ARG A 655 -25.45 -3.95 -11.02
CA ARG A 655 -26.22 -5.19 -11.23
C ARG A 655 -25.33 -6.31 -11.77
N SER A 656 -24.45 -6.01 -12.71
CA SER A 656 -23.51 -7.00 -13.22
C SER A 656 -22.54 -7.51 -12.14
N ALA A 657 -21.97 -6.61 -11.32
CA ALA A 657 -21.10 -6.99 -10.21
C ALA A 657 -21.84 -7.87 -9.19
N ARG A 658 -23.06 -7.48 -8.81
CA ARG A 658 -23.94 -8.28 -7.94
C ARG A 658 -24.18 -9.69 -8.49
N ALA A 659 -24.50 -9.81 -9.77
CA ALA A 659 -24.74 -11.10 -10.40
C ALA A 659 -23.50 -12.00 -10.42
N VAL A 660 -22.31 -11.44 -10.68
CA VAL A 660 -21.03 -12.19 -10.63
C VAL A 660 -20.74 -12.69 -9.21
N ILE A 661 -20.94 -11.84 -8.19
CA ILE A 661 -20.73 -12.19 -6.78
C ILE A 661 -21.63 -13.36 -6.37
N LEU A 662 -22.94 -13.21 -6.60
CA LEU A 662 -23.91 -14.22 -6.21
C LEU A 662 -23.79 -15.51 -7.04
N ARG A 663 -23.40 -15.40 -8.31
CA ARG A 663 -23.08 -16.58 -9.13
C ARG A 663 -21.94 -17.37 -8.49
N ARG A 664 -20.86 -16.71 -8.09
CA ARG A 664 -19.71 -17.43 -7.52
C ARG A 664 -20.04 -18.08 -6.17
N ALA A 665 -20.80 -17.40 -5.32
CA ALA A 665 -21.29 -17.99 -4.08
C ALA A 665 -22.11 -19.28 -4.33
N ARG A 666 -23.02 -19.25 -5.31
CA ARG A 666 -23.81 -20.44 -5.71
C ARG A 666 -22.97 -21.57 -6.28
N GLU A 667 -21.98 -21.27 -7.13
CA GLU A 667 -21.06 -22.26 -7.69
C GLU A 667 -20.28 -23.01 -6.60
N LEU A 668 -19.98 -22.32 -5.49
CA LEU A 668 -19.31 -22.91 -4.32
C LEU A 668 -20.27 -23.56 -3.31
N GLY A 669 -21.59 -23.46 -3.52
CA GLY A 669 -22.59 -23.99 -2.60
C GLY A 669 -22.65 -23.29 -1.24
N LEU A 670 -22.21 -22.03 -1.17
CA LEU A 670 -22.13 -21.28 0.08
C LEU A 670 -23.46 -20.60 0.43
N ALA A 671 -23.77 -20.52 1.72
CA ALA A 671 -24.82 -19.65 2.23
C ALA A 671 -24.39 -18.17 2.15
N ASP A 672 -25.37 -17.26 2.13
CA ASP A 672 -25.11 -15.82 2.01
C ASP A 672 -24.20 -15.29 3.14
N ASP A 673 -24.34 -15.80 4.36
CA ASP A 673 -23.53 -15.40 5.53
C ASP A 673 -22.09 -15.95 5.52
N GLU A 674 -21.78 -16.90 4.64
CA GLU A 674 -20.42 -17.38 4.37
C GLU A 674 -19.70 -16.54 3.30
N VAL A 675 -20.32 -15.47 2.81
CA VAL A 675 -19.76 -14.58 1.80
C VAL A 675 -19.44 -13.22 2.40
N LEU A 676 -18.21 -12.76 2.20
CA LEU A 676 -17.75 -11.42 2.56
C LEU A 676 -17.45 -10.60 1.31
N VAL A 677 -18.09 -9.44 1.15
CA VAL A 677 -17.78 -8.47 0.10
C VAL A 677 -17.06 -7.25 0.67
N ILE A 678 -15.86 -6.97 0.16
CA ILE A 678 -15.00 -5.86 0.56
C ILE A 678 -14.78 -4.92 -0.62
N GLY A 679 -14.92 -3.61 -0.41
CA GLY A 679 -14.66 -2.63 -1.47
C GLY A 679 -14.70 -1.19 -0.99
N ASN A 680 -14.85 -0.23 -1.90
CA ASN A 680 -15.12 1.15 -1.51
C ASN A 680 -16.51 1.25 -0.83
N LYS A 681 -16.62 1.98 0.28
CA LYS A 681 -17.88 2.14 1.02
C LYS A 681 -19.07 2.54 0.13
N ALA A 682 -18.90 3.55 -0.70
CA ALA A 682 -19.97 4.02 -1.60
C ALA A 682 -20.32 3.02 -2.71
N VAL A 683 -19.39 2.12 -3.06
CA VAL A 683 -19.65 1.05 -4.03
C VAL A 683 -20.41 -0.09 -3.36
N VAL A 684 -19.87 -0.64 -2.27
CA VAL A 684 -20.46 -1.80 -1.59
C VAL A 684 -21.86 -1.47 -1.05
N GLN A 685 -22.08 -0.27 -0.50
CA GLN A 685 -23.43 0.17 -0.07
C GLN A 685 -24.41 0.34 -1.23
N ALA A 686 -23.93 0.55 -2.45
CA ALA A 686 -24.77 0.74 -3.63
C ALA A 686 -24.97 -0.56 -4.44
N VAL A 687 -24.13 -1.57 -4.22
CA VAL A 687 -24.35 -2.93 -4.74
C VAL A 687 -25.38 -3.56 -3.80
N ASP A 688 -26.58 -3.79 -4.33
CA ASP A 688 -27.76 -4.26 -3.58
C ASP A 688 -27.61 -5.74 -3.17
N LEU A 689 -26.72 -6.05 -2.24
CA LEU A 689 -26.45 -7.43 -1.80
C LEU A 689 -27.54 -7.94 -0.83
N PRO A 690 -27.83 -9.26 -0.81
CA PRO A 690 -28.71 -9.85 0.20
C PRO A 690 -28.27 -9.50 1.63
N SER A 691 -29.22 -9.37 2.56
CA SER A 691 -28.95 -8.89 3.93
C SER A 691 -27.99 -9.77 4.74
N ASN A 692 -27.91 -11.06 4.40
CA ASN A 692 -27.05 -12.02 5.07
C ASN A 692 -25.61 -11.99 4.54
N VAL A 693 -25.37 -11.42 3.35
CA VAL A 693 -24.00 -11.22 2.84
C VAL A 693 -23.27 -10.22 3.72
N GLN A 694 -22.13 -10.66 4.26
CA GLN A 694 -21.29 -9.82 5.09
C GLN A 694 -20.61 -8.77 4.21
N VAL A 695 -20.52 -7.53 4.70
CA VAL A 695 -19.91 -6.42 3.97
C VAL A 695 -18.87 -5.67 4.80
N ALA A 696 -17.79 -5.25 4.14
CA ALA A 696 -16.79 -4.39 4.74
C ALA A 696 -16.22 -3.38 3.73
N TRP A 697 -15.44 -2.42 4.24
CA TRP A 697 -14.89 -1.34 3.42
C TRP A 697 -13.37 -1.26 3.58
N PHE A 698 -12.68 -0.88 2.50
CA PHE A 698 -11.28 -0.48 2.58
C PHE A 698 -11.08 0.60 3.66
N ASN A 699 -9.95 0.53 4.35
CA ASN A 699 -9.57 1.30 5.54
C ASN A 699 -10.40 1.00 6.81
N ALA A 700 -11.25 -0.03 6.80
CA ALA A 700 -12.09 -0.41 7.95
C ALA A 700 -12.11 -1.95 8.20
N VAL A 701 -11.13 -2.67 7.65
CA VAL A 701 -11.00 -4.14 7.77
C VAL A 701 -9.84 -4.59 8.65
N ALA A 702 -8.80 -3.76 8.79
CA ALA A 702 -7.58 -4.11 9.54
C ALA A 702 -7.93 -4.51 11.00
N GLY A 703 -7.26 -5.55 11.49
CA GLY A 703 -7.41 -6.05 12.86
C GLY A 703 -8.66 -6.87 13.17
N ARG A 704 -9.67 -6.97 12.28
CA ARG A 704 -10.91 -7.70 12.58
C ARG A 704 -10.81 -9.19 12.27
N ASP A 705 -11.30 -10.03 13.19
CA ASP A 705 -11.23 -11.49 13.10
C ASP A 705 -12.58 -12.19 12.87
N GLN A 706 -13.69 -11.44 12.86
CA GLN A 706 -15.04 -11.95 12.67
C GLN A 706 -15.31 -12.67 11.34
N TRP A 707 -14.39 -12.57 10.37
CA TRP A 707 -14.52 -13.17 9.04
C TRP A 707 -13.60 -14.36 8.80
N LYS A 708 -12.96 -14.88 9.86
CA LYS A 708 -12.03 -16.00 9.75
C LYS A 708 -12.68 -17.27 9.21
N ASP A 709 -14.01 -17.40 9.30
CA ASP A 709 -14.78 -18.60 8.95
C ASP A 709 -15.54 -18.50 7.60
N VAL A 710 -15.42 -17.40 6.84
CA VAL A 710 -16.17 -17.25 5.56
C VAL A 710 -15.64 -18.17 4.46
N GLY A 711 -16.48 -18.77 3.62
CA GLY A 711 -16.04 -19.60 2.49
C GLY A 711 -15.53 -18.78 1.29
N LEU A 712 -16.04 -17.55 1.12
CA LEU A 712 -15.71 -16.67 -0.01
C LEU A 712 -15.45 -15.23 0.44
N VAL A 713 -14.32 -14.66 0.03
CA VAL A 713 -14.05 -13.21 0.11
C VAL A 713 -14.03 -12.62 -1.30
N VAL A 714 -14.98 -11.73 -1.60
CA VAL A 714 -14.98 -10.96 -2.84
C VAL A 714 -14.44 -9.57 -2.59
N ILE A 715 -13.42 -9.17 -3.35
CA ILE A 715 -12.83 -7.83 -3.30
C ILE A 715 -13.20 -7.07 -4.57
N VAL A 716 -13.83 -5.90 -4.42
CA VAL A 716 -14.31 -5.08 -5.54
C VAL A 716 -13.45 -3.82 -5.69
N GLY A 717 -12.65 -3.79 -6.76
CA GLY A 717 -11.75 -2.71 -7.12
C GLY A 717 -10.54 -2.60 -6.19
N ARG A 718 -9.96 -1.40 -6.12
CA ARG A 718 -8.83 -1.06 -5.23
C ARG A 718 -8.95 0.38 -4.74
N PRO A 719 -8.35 0.74 -3.60
CA PRO A 719 -8.04 2.14 -3.32
C PRO A 719 -7.04 2.66 -4.36
N MET A 720 -7.30 3.86 -4.90
CA MET A 720 -6.41 4.56 -5.81
C MET A 720 -6.55 6.07 -5.57
N PRO A 721 -5.66 6.69 -4.77
CA PRO A 721 -5.61 8.14 -4.64
C PRO A 721 -5.21 8.80 -5.95
N SER A 722 -5.55 10.08 -6.16
CA SER A 722 -5.12 10.83 -7.36
C SER A 722 -3.63 11.17 -7.31
N PRO A 723 -2.95 11.41 -8.45
CA PRO A 723 -1.55 11.79 -8.46
C PRO A 723 -1.22 12.98 -7.53
N PRO A 724 -1.99 14.09 -7.52
CA PRO A 724 -1.70 15.20 -6.59
C PRO A 724 -1.78 14.84 -5.10
N ALA A 725 -2.59 13.84 -4.73
CA ALA A 725 -2.70 13.40 -3.35
C ALA A 725 -1.46 12.57 -2.94
N ILE A 726 -0.96 11.72 -3.84
CA ILE A 726 0.26 10.94 -3.63
C ILE A 726 1.49 11.87 -3.62
N GLU A 727 1.58 12.78 -4.57
CA GLU A 727 2.64 13.80 -4.63
C GLU A 727 2.68 14.61 -3.33
N LYS A 728 1.52 15.07 -2.83
CA LYS A 728 1.41 15.78 -1.54
C LYS A 728 1.91 14.92 -0.37
N MET A 729 1.62 13.62 -0.36
CA MET A 729 2.14 12.70 0.66
C MET A 729 3.65 12.49 0.54
N ALA A 730 4.19 12.35 -0.68
CA ALA A 730 5.62 12.22 -0.94
C ALA A 730 6.39 13.49 -0.53
N ALA A 731 5.84 14.65 -0.87
CA ALA A 731 6.35 15.97 -0.48
C ALA A 731 6.37 16.12 1.04
N ALA A 732 5.26 15.78 1.71
CA ALA A 732 5.16 15.78 3.17
C ALA A 732 6.16 14.82 3.83
N LEU A 733 6.34 13.62 3.28
CA LEU A 733 7.23 12.61 3.84
C LEU A 733 8.71 12.99 3.67
N THR A 734 9.10 13.48 2.50
CA THR A 734 10.53 13.67 2.16
C THR A 734 11.05 15.06 2.47
N GLY A 735 10.17 16.08 2.44
CA GLY A 735 10.60 17.48 2.45
C GLY A 735 11.03 18.01 1.09
N THR A 736 11.09 17.16 0.06
CA THR A 736 11.51 17.50 -1.30
C THR A 736 10.31 17.58 -2.23
N ALA A 737 10.33 18.52 -3.16
CA ALA A 737 9.30 18.60 -4.20
C ALA A 737 9.34 17.32 -5.08
N PRO A 738 8.24 16.56 -5.17
CA PRO A 738 8.19 15.37 -6.03
C PRO A 738 8.08 15.77 -7.50
N LEU A 739 8.34 14.81 -8.40
CA LEU A 739 7.89 14.97 -9.80
C LEU A 739 6.36 15.03 -9.84
N THR A 740 5.82 15.85 -10.73
CA THR A 740 4.38 16.00 -10.92
C THR A 740 3.93 15.34 -12.21
N VAL A 741 2.78 14.68 -12.18
CA VAL A 741 2.12 14.13 -13.38
C VAL A 741 0.95 15.01 -13.78
N ASP A 742 0.86 15.35 -15.07
CA ASP A 742 -0.31 16.02 -15.62
C ASP A 742 -1.43 15.01 -15.88
N GLY A 743 -2.63 15.28 -15.36
CA GLY A 743 -3.79 14.40 -15.49
C GLY A 743 -3.78 13.17 -14.58
N TRP A 744 -3.98 11.98 -15.17
CA TRP A 744 -4.02 10.70 -14.45
C TRP A 744 -2.68 9.98 -14.55
N TYR A 745 -2.47 8.93 -13.73
CA TYR A 745 -1.25 8.13 -13.78
C TYR A 745 -0.94 7.62 -15.18
N ASN A 746 0.35 7.57 -15.50
CA ASN A 746 0.83 6.88 -16.69
C ASN A 746 0.59 5.38 -16.55
N ARG A 747 0.34 4.72 -17.67
CA ARG A 747 0.29 3.25 -17.76
C ARG A 747 1.67 2.76 -18.17
N GLY A 748 2.26 1.87 -17.38
CA GLY A 748 3.56 1.28 -17.66
C GLY A 748 3.52 -0.24 -17.55
N ASP A 749 4.55 -0.88 -18.12
CA ASP A 749 4.79 -2.31 -18.00
C ASP A 749 4.87 -2.70 -16.51
N ALA A 750 4.17 -3.78 -16.17
CA ALA A 750 4.16 -4.36 -14.84
C ALA A 750 4.15 -5.89 -14.95
N PHE A 751 4.37 -6.56 -13.82
CA PHE A 751 4.23 -8.01 -13.72
C PHE A 751 3.22 -8.36 -12.65
N ARG A 752 2.24 -9.20 -13.00
CA ARG A 752 1.41 -9.89 -12.02
C ARG A 752 2.07 -11.22 -11.68
N LEU A 753 1.98 -11.61 -10.42
CA LEU A 753 2.51 -12.88 -9.94
C LEU A 753 1.43 -13.96 -10.09
N LYS A 754 1.77 -15.08 -10.74
CA LYS A 754 0.91 -16.27 -10.82
C LYS A 754 1.57 -17.45 -10.14
N ARG A 755 0.83 -18.22 -9.35
CA ARG A 755 1.29 -19.48 -8.79
C ARG A 755 1.28 -20.58 -9.87
N GLU A 756 2.33 -21.37 -9.91
CA GLU A 756 2.46 -22.54 -10.79
C GLU A 756 3.15 -23.68 -9.99
N GLY A 757 2.33 -24.53 -9.37
CA GLY A 757 2.80 -25.48 -8.35
C GLY A 757 3.45 -24.75 -7.18
N ASP A 758 4.65 -25.20 -6.79
CA ASP A 758 5.46 -24.57 -5.74
C ASP A 758 6.27 -23.35 -6.24
N SER A 759 6.08 -22.96 -7.50
CA SER A 759 6.79 -21.83 -8.13
C SER A 759 5.89 -20.64 -8.39
N VAL A 760 6.52 -19.48 -8.64
CA VAL A 760 5.85 -18.23 -9.02
C VAL A 760 6.38 -17.77 -10.36
N ILE A 761 5.48 -17.56 -11.32
CA ILE A 761 5.79 -16.97 -12.62
C ILE A 761 5.31 -15.53 -12.70
N ARG A 762 5.98 -14.74 -13.54
CA ARG A 762 5.63 -13.35 -13.83
C ARG A 762 4.81 -13.30 -15.11
N VAL A 763 3.58 -12.82 -15.01
CA VAL A 763 2.68 -12.56 -16.13
C VAL A 763 2.77 -11.07 -16.50
N PRO A 764 3.17 -10.71 -17.73
CA PRO A 764 3.19 -9.32 -18.16
C PRO A 764 1.81 -8.67 -18.04
N ALA A 765 1.79 -7.42 -17.62
CA ALA A 765 0.60 -6.60 -17.49
C ALA A 765 0.95 -5.13 -17.72
N GLU A 766 -0.07 -4.29 -17.77
CA GLU A 766 0.07 -2.84 -17.66
C GLU A 766 -0.63 -2.37 -16.38
N ALA A 767 -0.03 -1.41 -15.70
CA ALA A 767 -0.60 -0.81 -14.50
C ALA A 767 -0.37 0.69 -14.46
N ASP A 768 -1.22 1.39 -13.70
CA ASP A 768 -0.97 2.78 -13.32
C ASP A 768 0.37 2.84 -12.57
N PHE A 769 1.19 3.84 -12.86
CA PHE A 769 2.50 4.09 -12.25
C PHE A 769 2.76 5.60 -12.13
N HIS A 770 3.56 5.99 -11.13
CA HIS A 770 4.02 7.35 -10.92
C HIS A 770 5.55 7.46 -11.12
N PRO A 771 6.07 8.44 -11.90
CA PRO A 771 7.50 8.54 -12.21
C PRO A 771 8.39 8.88 -11.00
N ASP A 772 7.88 9.63 -10.01
CA ASP A 772 8.61 9.87 -8.76
C ASP A 772 8.67 8.59 -7.89
N ARG A 773 9.88 8.20 -7.50
CA ARG A 773 10.16 6.96 -6.74
C ARG A 773 9.40 6.87 -5.41
N VAL A 774 9.33 7.96 -4.65
CA VAL A 774 8.67 7.94 -3.33
C VAL A 774 7.16 7.97 -3.49
N ALA A 775 6.67 8.78 -4.44
CA ALA A 775 5.26 8.80 -4.81
C ALA A 775 4.78 7.42 -5.28
N GLU A 776 5.55 6.73 -6.13
CA GLU A 776 5.20 5.38 -6.58
C GLU A 776 5.12 4.40 -5.41
N ARG A 777 6.07 4.45 -4.47
CA ARG A 777 6.08 3.56 -3.31
C ARG A 777 4.86 3.81 -2.41
N ILE A 778 4.49 5.08 -2.21
CA ILE A 778 3.25 5.47 -1.50
C ILE A 778 2.02 4.94 -2.24
N ARG A 779 1.92 5.15 -3.56
CA ARG A 779 0.80 4.69 -4.40
C ARG A 779 0.67 3.17 -4.35
N ALA A 780 1.74 2.45 -4.64
CA ALA A 780 1.80 0.99 -4.60
C ALA A 780 1.44 0.46 -3.21
N ARG A 781 2.01 1.04 -2.14
CA ARG A 781 1.69 0.65 -0.76
C ARG A 781 0.22 0.87 -0.40
N ILE A 782 -0.42 1.94 -0.87
CA ILE A 782 -1.85 2.17 -0.64
C ILE A 782 -2.72 1.20 -1.46
N CYS A 783 -2.39 0.98 -2.73
CA CYS A 783 -3.15 0.12 -3.64
C CYS A 783 -3.08 -1.35 -3.21
N ALA A 784 -1.88 -1.86 -2.98
CA ALA A 784 -1.64 -3.22 -2.53
C ALA A 784 -2.01 -3.41 -1.05
N GLY A 785 -1.79 -2.37 -0.24
CA GLY A 785 -2.12 -2.25 1.18
C GLY A 785 -3.42 -2.91 1.59
N GLU A 786 -4.48 -2.32 1.07
CA GLU A 786 -5.84 -2.69 1.43
C GLU A 786 -6.26 -4.01 0.79
N LEU A 787 -5.71 -4.38 -0.37
CA LEU A 787 -5.98 -5.67 -1.00
C LEU A 787 -5.43 -6.82 -0.15
N VAL A 788 -4.17 -6.75 0.27
CA VAL A 788 -3.56 -7.76 1.15
C VAL A 788 -4.29 -7.87 2.47
N GLN A 789 -4.70 -6.75 3.04
CA GLN A 789 -5.49 -6.73 4.27
C GLN A 789 -6.87 -7.37 4.07
N ALA A 790 -7.53 -7.11 2.94
CA ALA A 790 -8.82 -7.69 2.58
C ALA A 790 -8.72 -9.20 2.33
N ILE A 791 -7.74 -9.67 1.54
CA ILE A 791 -7.44 -11.09 1.29
C ILE A 791 -7.20 -11.81 2.62
N GLY A 792 -6.39 -11.22 3.50
CA GLY A 792 -6.05 -11.79 4.79
C GLY A 792 -7.21 -11.90 5.78
N ARG A 793 -8.41 -11.34 5.48
CA ARG A 793 -9.57 -11.44 6.38
C ARG A 793 -10.16 -12.84 6.46
N GLY A 794 -10.10 -13.60 5.38
CA GLY A 794 -10.52 -15.01 5.39
C GLY A 794 -9.51 -15.94 6.09
N ARG A 795 -8.36 -15.42 6.55
CA ARG A 795 -7.31 -16.19 7.25
C ARG A 795 -6.82 -17.43 6.48
N GLY A 796 -6.62 -17.30 5.17
CA GLY A 796 -6.30 -18.44 4.31
C GLY A 796 -5.08 -19.28 4.73
N VAL A 797 -4.07 -18.66 5.34
CA VAL A 797 -2.90 -19.37 5.91
C VAL A 797 -3.25 -20.38 7.02
N ASN A 798 -4.42 -20.25 7.65
CA ASN A 798 -4.90 -21.13 8.71
C ASN A 798 -6.05 -22.04 8.24
N ARG A 799 -6.34 -22.09 6.93
CA ARG A 799 -7.41 -22.94 6.37
C ARG A 799 -6.93 -24.37 6.23
N THR A 800 -7.86 -25.31 6.25
CA THR A 800 -7.63 -26.75 6.06
C THR A 800 -8.42 -27.24 4.84
N ALA A 801 -8.18 -28.48 4.42
CA ALA A 801 -8.93 -29.10 3.32
C ALA A 801 -10.45 -29.15 3.59
N ASP A 802 -10.86 -29.33 4.85
CA ASP A 802 -12.27 -29.43 5.26
C ASP A 802 -12.99 -28.07 5.24
N HIS A 803 -12.23 -26.98 5.31
CA HIS A 803 -12.76 -25.64 5.37
C HIS A 803 -11.90 -24.71 4.50
N PRO A 804 -11.95 -24.85 3.17
CA PRO A 804 -11.14 -24.06 2.26
C PRO A 804 -11.63 -22.60 2.19
N LEU A 805 -10.82 -21.74 1.58
CA LEU A 805 -11.17 -20.34 1.32
C LEU A 805 -10.97 -20.03 -0.16
N GLU A 806 -11.97 -19.41 -0.78
CA GLU A 806 -11.76 -18.72 -2.05
C GLU A 806 -11.74 -17.20 -1.89
N VAL A 807 -10.82 -16.55 -2.60
CA VAL A 807 -10.73 -15.10 -2.70
C VAL A 807 -10.87 -14.66 -4.16
N LEU A 808 -11.97 -13.96 -4.46
CA LEU A 808 -12.25 -13.43 -5.78
C LEU A 808 -11.94 -11.93 -5.84
N VAL A 809 -10.88 -11.57 -6.56
CA VAL A 809 -10.49 -10.18 -6.78
C VAL A 809 -11.07 -9.67 -8.10
N LEU A 810 -12.08 -8.80 -8.02
CA LEU A 810 -12.67 -8.10 -9.14
C LEU A 810 -11.92 -6.78 -9.37
N GLY A 811 -10.88 -6.80 -10.20
CA GLY A 811 -10.04 -5.63 -10.45
C GLY A 811 -8.73 -6.00 -11.14
N ASP A 812 -8.16 -5.04 -11.87
CA ASP A 812 -6.92 -5.21 -12.64
C ASP A 812 -5.64 -4.88 -11.83
N ALA A 813 -5.76 -4.75 -10.50
CA ALA A 813 -4.67 -4.36 -9.61
C ALA A 813 -3.49 -5.33 -9.66
N VAL A 814 -2.27 -4.81 -9.69
CA VAL A 814 -1.07 -5.62 -9.48
C VAL A 814 -1.00 -5.96 -7.99
N GLN A 815 -1.09 -7.24 -7.68
CA GLN A 815 -1.03 -7.73 -6.32
C GLN A 815 0.40 -8.05 -5.94
N PRO A 816 0.79 -7.82 -4.68
CA PRO A 816 2.12 -8.17 -4.21
C PRO A 816 2.28 -9.67 -3.97
N MET A 817 1.19 -10.44 -3.88
CA MET A 817 1.21 -11.89 -3.75
C MET A 817 0.86 -12.61 -5.06
N PRO A 818 1.31 -13.87 -5.23
CA PRO A 818 0.89 -14.73 -6.34
C PRO A 818 -0.62 -14.99 -6.32
N VAL A 819 -1.24 -14.88 -7.49
CA VAL A 819 -2.62 -15.29 -7.77
C VAL A 819 -2.61 -16.71 -8.34
N ASP A 820 -3.56 -17.55 -7.97
CA ASP A 820 -3.63 -18.92 -8.47
C ASP A 820 -4.22 -18.98 -9.88
N GLU A 821 -5.24 -18.15 -10.15
CA GLU A 821 -5.89 -18.09 -11.46
C GLU A 821 -6.24 -16.66 -11.90
N PHE A 822 -5.84 -16.29 -13.13
CA PHE A 822 -6.38 -15.13 -13.81
C PHE A 822 -7.61 -15.54 -14.63
N LEU A 823 -8.76 -14.99 -14.27
CA LEU A 823 -10.03 -15.32 -14.87
C LEU A 823 -10.18 -14.62 -16.24
N PRO A 824 -10.80 -15.30 -17.23
CA PRO A 824 -11.07 -14.71 -18.53
C PRO A 824 -12.09 -13.56 -18.44
N ASP A 825 -12.08 -12.68 -19.44
CA ASP A 825 -12.98 -11.51 -19.49
C ASP A 825 -14.46 -11.89 -19.58
N GLU A 826 -14.76 -13.12 -20.00
CA GLU A 826 -16.09 -13.70 -20.04
C GLU A 826 -16.64 -13.89 -18.63
N PHE A 827 -15.78 -14.19 -17.63
CA PHE A 827 -16.20 -14.40 -16.26
C PHE A 827 -16.95 -13.19 -15.69
N ILE A 828 -16.50 -11.97 -15.99
CA ILE A 828 -17.10 -10.72 -15.47
C ILE A 828 -18.39 -10.31 -16.22
N LYS A 829 -18.82 -11.08 -17.21
CA LYS A 829 -20.06 -10.87 -17.96
C LYS A 829 -21.09 -11.90 -17.46
N PRO A 830 -22.01 -11.51 -16.57
CA PRO A 830 -23.07 -12.42 -16.13
C PRO A 830 -24.01 -12.73 -17.30
N SER A 831 -24.49 -13.98 -17.34
CA SER A 831 -25.55 -14.40 -18.26
C SER A 831 -26.90 -13.75 -17.88
N THR A 832 -27.87 -13.87 -18.78
CA THR A 832 -29.25 -13.48 -18.55
C THR A 832 -29.84 -14.27 -17.38
N GLY A 833 -29.51 -15.56 -17.28
CA GLY A 833 -29.84 -16.41 -16.14
C GLY A 833 -29.25 -15.88 -14.83
N ASP A 834 -27.96 -15.50 -14.81
CA ASP A 834 -27.31 -14.96 -13.63
C ASP A 834 -27.95 -13.66 -13.14
N LEU A 835 -28.36 -12.79 -14.07
CA LEU A 835 -29.05 -11.55 -13.75
C LEU A 835 -30.41 -11.82 -13.09
N MET A 836 -31.17 -12.78 -13.61
CA MET A 836 -32.46 -13.18 -13.04
C MET A 836 -32.31 -13.85 -11.68
N LEU A 837 -31.37 -14.79 -11.54
CA LEU A 837 -31.08 -15.45 -10.26
C LEU A 837 -30.58 -14.46 -9.21
N ALA A 838 -29.79 -13.47 -9.61
CA ALA A 838 -29.41 -12.40 -8.70
C ALA A 838 -30.66 -11.62 -8.25
N GLU A 839 -31.47 -11.13 -9.19
CA GLU A 839 -32.64 -10.27 -8.92
C GLU A 839 -33.69 -10.95 -8.04
N GLY A 840 -34.18 -12.13 -8.43
CA GLY A 840 -35.30 -12.80 -7.76
C GLY A 840 -35.09 -14.27 -7.39
N GLY A 841 -33.91 -14.84 -7.65
CA GLY A 841 -33.63 -16.23 -7.33
C GLY A 841 -34.23 -17.25 -8.30
N VAL A 842 -34.91 -16.81 -9.36
CA VAL A 842 -35.53 -17.67 -10.39
C VAL A 842 -35.16 -17.18 -11.79
N ALA A 843 -34.55 -18.03 -12.61
CA ALA A 843 -34.24 -17.76 -14.03
C ALA A 843 -35.24 -18.48 -14.95
N PHE A 844 -36.01 -17.70 -15.71
CA PHE A 844 -36.97 -18.21 -16.68
C PHE A 844 -36.34 -18.44 -18.06
N GLU A 845 -36.69 -19.54 -18.73
CA GLU A 845 -36.18 -19.83 -20.09
C GLU A 845 -36.91 -19.03 -21.19
N ASP A 846 -38.08 -18.47 -20.91
CA ASP A 846 -38.87 -17.72 -21.87
C ASP A 846 -38.89 -16.20 -21.60
N GLY A 847 -38.87 -15.41 -22.68
CA GLY A 847 -38.80 -13.96 -22.60
C GLY A 847 -40.05 -13.29 -22.01
N ALA A 848 -41.22 -13.92 -22.09
CA ALA A 848 -42.46 -13.33 -21.57
C ALA A 848 -42.49 -13.38 -20.05
N SER A 849 -42.18 -14.54 -19.46
CA SER A 849 -42.04 -14.73 -18.03
C SER A 849 -40.89 -13.89 -17.47
N ALA A 850 -39.73 -13.88 -18.13
CA ALA A 850 -38.58 -13.08 -17.70
C ALA A 850 -38.89 -11.57 -17.66
N ALA A 851 -39.55 -11.01 -18.67
CA ALA A 851 -39.92 -9.59 -18.68
C ALA A 851 -41.00 -9.25 -17.63
N ARG A 852 -41.93 -10.19 -17.37
CA ARG A 852 -42.98 -10.00 -16.36
C ARG A 852 -42.42 -10.05 -14.94
N ALA A 853 -41.53 -11.00 -14.65
CA ALA A 853 -40.88 -11.13 -13.34
C ALA A 853 -39.84 -10.03 -13.10
N TYR A 854 -39.14 -9.58 -14.15
CA TYR A 854 -38.01 -8.65 -14.03
C TYR A 854 -38.14 -7.41 -14.94
N PRO A 855 -39.15 -6.55 -14.72
CA PRO A 855 -39.34 -5.33 -15.52
C PRO A 855 -38.19 -4.33 -15.39
N SER A 856 -37.39 -4.42 -14.30
CA SER A 856 -36.16 -3.66 -14.08
C SER A 856 -35.03 -4.07 -15.02
N LEU A 857 -35.00 -5.33 -15.46
CA LEU A 857 -34.03 -5.87 -16.42
C LEU A 857 -34.51 -5.66 -17.86
N TRP A 858 -35.78 -5.98 -18.14
CA TRP A 858 -36.38 -5.84 -19.47
C TRP A 858 -37.79 -5.28 -19.39
N ARG A 859 -38.02 -4.12 -20.02
CA ARG A 859 -39.34 -3.49 -20.08
C ARG A 859 -40.33 -4.22 -20.99
N THR A 860 -39.85 -5.02 -21.94
CA THR A 860 -40.70 -5.72 -22.92
C THR A 860 -40.28 -7.18 -23.11
N PRO A 861 -41.23 -8.09 -23.41
CA PRO A 861 -40.94 -9.48 -23.75
C PRO A 861 -39.93 -9.64 -24.90
N GLU A 862 -39.99 -8.79 -25.93
CA GLU A 862 -39.06 -8.81 -27.05
C GLU A 862 -37.63 -8.48 -26.63
N ALA A 863 -37.46 -7.58 -25.65
CA ALA A 863 -36.14 -7.24 -25.13
C ALA A 863 -35.53 -8.40 -24.33
N ALA A 864 -36.33 -9.06 -23.50
CA ALA A 864 -35.91 -10.27 -22.78
C ALA A 864 -35.61 -11.43 -23.74
N LYS A 865 -36.50 -11.67 -24.73
CA LYS A 865 -36.30 -12.68 -25.79
C LYS A 865 -35.01 -12.44 -26.57
N LYS A 866 -34.73 -11.20 -26.99
CA LYS A 866 -33.47 -10.87 -27.68
C LYS A 866 -32.24 -11.04 -26.79
N ALA A 867 -32.35 -10.82 -25.47
CA ALA A 867 -31.24 -11.07 -24.55
C ALA A 867 -30.94 -12.56 -24.44
N LEU A 868 -31.96 -13.39 -24.22
CA LEU A 868 -31.86 -14.85 -24.21
C LEU A 868 -31.33 -15.41 -25.55
N GLN A 869 -31.78 -14.86 -26.68
CA GLN A 869 -31.34 -15.29 -28.02
C GLN A 869 -29.89 -14.94 -28.34
N ARG A 870 -29.37 -13.83 -27.80
CA ARG A 870 -27.95 -13.46 -27.99
C ARG A 870 -27.02 -14.44 -27.28
N GLU A 871 -27.50 -15.08 -26.21
CA GLU A 871 -26.79 -16.15 -25.51
C GLU A 871 -26.95 -17.50 -26.24
N SER A 872 -28.07 -17.72 -26.96
CA SER A 872 -28.36 -18.96 -27.68
C SER A 872 -27.67 -19.14 -29.05
N CYS A 873 -26.91 -18.16 -29.53
CA CYS A 873 -26.26 -18.22 -30.85
C CYS A 873 -24.93 -19.00 -30.83
N GLY A 874 -24.50 -19.48 -29.66
CA GLY A 874 -23.76 -20.73 -29.47
C GLY A 874 -24.71 -21.70 -28.77
N THR A 875 -24.72 -22.97 -29.16
CA THR A 875 -25.63 -24.03 -28.72
C THR A 875 -26.11 -23.91 -27.26
N PHE A 876 -27.42 -23.81 -27.05
CA PHE A 876 -28.06 -24.21 -25.78
C PHE A 876 -27.82 -25.72 -25.61
N SER A 877 -26.64 -26.13 -25.15
CA SER A 877 -26.46 -27.49 -24.65
C SER A 877 -26.94 -27.51 -23.19
N ASN A 878 -27.62 -28.59 -22.81
CA ASN A 878 -27.99 -28.86 -21.43
C ASN A 878 -26.74 -28.87 -20.50
N GLU A 879 -25.52 -28.95 -21.04
CA GLU A 879 -24.26 -28.85 -20.29
C GLU A 879 -23.98 -27.45 -19.71
N ASN A 880 -24.65 -26.40 -20.22
CA ASN A 880 -24.56 -25.04 -19.70
C ASN A 880 -25.66 -24.71 -18.67
N ILE A 881 -26.59 -25.63 -18.42
CA ILE A 881 -27.56 -25.47 -17.35
C ILE A 881 -26.88 -25.92 -16.05
N LEU A 882 -26.92 -25.05 -15.04
CA LEU A 882 -26.37 -25.22 -13.68
C LEU A 882 -26.87 -26.49 -12.94
N ILE A 883 -27.72 -27.32 -13.56
CA ILE A 883 -28.27 -28.57 -13.03
C ILE A 883 -27.15 -29.62 -13.04
N GLY A 884 -26.76 -30.07 -11.85
CA GLY A 884 -25.69 -31.07 -11.65
C GLY A 884 -24.27 -30.49 -11.52
N LYS A 885 -24.03 -29.25 -11.96
CA LYS A 885 -22.74 -28.53 -11.78
C LYS A 885 -22.73 -27.58 -10.58
N CYS A 886 -23.90 -27.15 -10.10
CA CYS A 886 -24.03 -26.31 -8.91
C CYS A 886 -24.91 -27.00 -7.87
N PRO A 887 -24.44 -27.22 -6.62
CA PRO A 887 -25.15 -27.97 -5.59
C PRO A 887 -26.56 -27.43 -5.25
N GLY A 888 -26.82 -26.13 -5.47
CA GLY A 888 -28.07 -25.45 -5.08
C GLY A 888 -29.05 -25.10 -6.20
N ALA A 889 -28.76 -25.44 -7.47
CA ALA A 889 -29.65 -25.09 -8.59
C ALA A 889 -30.58 -26.26 -8.94
N SER A 890 -31.89 -26.01 -8.91
CA SER A 890 -32.93 -26.99 -9.30
C SER A 890 -33.85 -26.43 -10.37
N MET A 891 -34.53 -27.32 -11.08
CA MET A 891 -35.41 -26.93 -12.20
C MET A 891 -36.86 -27.23 -11.90
N VAL A 892 -37.74 -26.38 -12.41
CA VAL A 892 -39.18 -26.56 -12.34
C VAL A 892 -39.79 -26.49 -13.73
N VAL A 893 -40.86 -27.26 -13.92
CA VAL A 893 -41.80 -27.08 -15.02
C VAL A 893 -43.08 -26.51 -14.43
N PHE A 894 -43.57 -25.42 -14.99
CA PHE A 894 -44.79 -24.77 -14.53
C PHE A 894 -45.68 -24.37 -15.71
N GLN A 895 -46.97 -24.16 -15.45
CA GLN A 895 -47.92 -23.64 -16.42
C GLN A 895 -48.79 -22.57 -15.76
N LEU A 896 -48.85 -21.38 -16.35
CA LEU A 896 -49.69 -20.28 -15.85
C LEU A 896 -51.19 -20.60 -16.01
N GLY A 897 -52.02 -20.09 -15.10
CA GLY A 897 -53.48 -20.17 -15.21
C GLY A 897 -54.03 -19.32 -16.35
N GLY A 898 -54.89 -19.89 -17.19
CA GLY A 898 -55.59 -19.21 -18.29
C GLY A 898 -55.62 -20.00 -19.60
N ASN A 899 -56.57 -19.67 -20.48
CA ASN A 899 -56.73 -20.36 -21.76
C ASN A 899 -55.51 -20.12 -22.68
N GLY A 900 -54.92 -21.20 -23.20
CA GLY A 900 -53.82 -21.16 -24.18
C GLY A 900 -52.40 -21.07 -23.61
N GLN A 901 -52.23 -21.10 -22.28
CA GLN A 901 -50.89 -21.08 -21.65
C GLN A 901 -50.16 -22.41 -21.86
N ARG A 902 -48.87 -22.36 -22.20
CA ARG A 902 -48.03 -23.55 -22.43
C ARG A 902 -47.15 -23.86 -21.22
N PRO A 903 -46.74 -25.12 -21.00
CA PRO A 903 -45.71 -25.44 -20.01
C PRO A 903 -44.41 -24.69 -20.30
N GLN A 904 -43.79 -24.18 -19.23
CA GLN A 904 -42.56 -23.39 -19.23
C GLN A 904 -41.58 -23.97 -18.22
N ARG A 905 -40.30 -23.60 -18.34
CA ARG A 905 -39.21 -24.05 -17.48
C ARG A 905 -38.55 -22.86 -16.78
N ALA A 906 -38.14 -23.09 -15.55
CA ALA A 906 -37.29 -22.17 -14.82
C ALA A 906 -36.27 -22.92 -13.95
N VAL A 907 -35.11 -22.30 -13.75
CA VAL A 907 -34.11 -22.71 -12.77
C VAL A 907 -34.25 -21.81 -11.55
N TYR A 908 -34.19 -22.37 -10.34
CA TYR A 908 -34.23 -21.62 -9.10
C TYR A 908 -33.06 -21.99 -8.19
N ASP A 909 -32.70 -21.05 -7.33
CA ASP A 909 -31.67 -21.20 -6.30
C ASP A 909 -32.33 -21.64 -4.98
N LEU A 910 -32.11 -22.90 -4.58
CA LEU A 910 -32.67 -23.50 -3.37
C LEU A 910 -32.30 -22.73 -2.09
N CYS A 911 -31.09 -22.14 -2.05
CA CYS A 911 -30.61 -21.40 -0.88
C CYS A 911 -31.37 -20.07 -0.68
N ARG A 912 -31.95 -19.51 -1.76
CA ARG A 912 -32.67 -18.23 -1.74
C ARG A 912 -34.17 -18.38 -1.90
N VAL A 913 -34.62 -19.50 -2.46
CA VAL A 913 -36.01 -19.79 -2.78
C VAL A 913 -36.42 -21.11 -2.12
N PRO A 914 -36.81 -21.08 -0.83
CA PRO A 914 -37.25 -22.29 -0.11
C PRO A 914 -38.56 -22.85 -0.66
N ASP A 915 -39.45 -21.97 -1.13
CA ASP A 915 -40.71 -22.33 -1.80
C ASP A 915 -40.72 -21.77 -3.24
N PRO A 916 -40.25 -22.56 -4.22
CA PRO A 916 -40.22 -22.15 -5.62
C PRO A 916 -41.61 -21.96 -6.22
N ARG A 917 -42.63 -22.67 -5.73
CA ARG A 917 -43.99 -22.52 -6.24
C ARG A 917 -44.56 -21.17 -5.83
N ALA A 918 -44.55 -20.87 -4.54
CA ALA A 918 -45.06 -19.60 -4.02
C ALA A 918 -44.31 -18.40 -4.62
N THR A 919 -43.00 -18.53 -4.82
CA THR A 919 -42.16 -17.48 -5.42
C THR A 919 -42.53 -17.21 -6.87
N ILE A 920 -42.72 -18.24 -7.69
CA ILE A 920 -43.14 -18.08 -9.08
C ILE A 920 -44.58 -17.56 -9.17
N GLU A 921 -45.49 -18.02 -8.30
CA GLU A 921 -46.85 -17.51 -8.21
C GLU A 921 -46.89 -16.02 -7.85
N ALA A 922 -46.00 -15.57 -6.96
CA ALA A 922 -45.86 -14.14 -6.63
C ALA A 922 -45.33 -13.32 -7.81
N MET A 923 -44.41 -13.86 -8.61
CA MET A 923 -43.83 -13.17 -9.77
C MET A 923 -44.77 -13.12 -10.99
N LEU A 924 -45.47 -14.22 -11.28
CA LEU A 924 -46.19 -14.42 -12.54
C LEU A 924 -47.71 -14.64 -12.38
N GLY A 925 -48.22 -14.74 -11.16
CA GLY A 925 -49.62 -15.09 -10.87
C GLY A 925 -49.86 -16.61 -10.78
N PRO A 926 -51.13 -17.03 -10.58
CA PRO A 926 -51.47 -18.40 -10.19
C PRO A 926 -51.05 -19.45 -11.22
N LEU A 927 -50.53 -20.59 -10.74
CA LEU A 927 -50.08 -21.71 -11.56
C LEU A 927 -51.16 -22.80 -11.67
N ALA A 928 -51.43 -23.26 -12.89
CA ALA A 928 -52.28 -24.42 -13.17
C ALA A 928 -51.52 -25.75 -12.99
N LYS A 929 -50.20 -25.75 -13.25
CA LYS A 929 -49.32 -26.91 -13.03
C LYS A 929 -47.98 -26.45 -12.47
N PHE A 930 -47.40 -27.26 -11.60
CA PHE A 930 -46.06 -27.04 -11.04
C PHE A 930 -45.45 -28.40 -10.67
N GLU A 931 -44.26 -28.66 -11.17
CA GLU A 931 -43.50 -29.88 -10.92
C GLU A 931 -42.01 -29.54 -10.80
N ILE A 932 -41.37 -30.03 -9.74
CA ILE A 932 -39.93 -29.92 -9.56
C ILE A 932 -39.29 -31.10 -10.30
N ILE A 933 -38.42 -30.80 -11.26
CA ILE A 933 -37.62 -31.83 -11.92
C ILE A 933 -36.47 -32.17 -10.96
N LYS A 934 -36.54 -33.35 -10.34
CA LYS A 934 -35.40 -33.92 -9.63
C LYS A 934 -34.32 -34.29 -10.66
N PRO A 935 -33.06 -33.88 -10.49
CA PRO A 935 -32.00 -34.39 -11.34
C PRO A 935 -31.93 -35.92 -11.19
N GLU A 936 -31.95 -36.67 -12.28
CA GLU A 936 -31.49 -38.06 -12.26
C GLU A 936 -30.03 -38.02 -11.83
N ALA A 937 -29.69 -38.74 -10.75
CA ALA A 937 -28.32 -38.92 -10.33
C ALA A 937 -27.57 -39.64 -11.47
N THR A 938 -26.91 -38.86 -12.33
CA THR A 938 -25.86 -39.40 -13.17
C THR A 938 -24.74 -39.75 -12.21
N GLU A 939 -24.33 -41.00 -12.15
CA GLU A 939 -23.09 -41.41 -11.52
C GLU A 939 -21.96 -40.64 -12.22
N ALA A 940 -21.66 -39.45 -11.71
CA ALA A 940 -20.48 -38.72 -12.07
C ALA A 940 -19.31 -39.52 -11.50
N GLU A 941 -18.44 -40.01 -12.37
CA GLU A 941 -17.12 -40.52 -12.01
C GLU A 941 -16.49 -39.54 -11.02
N THR A 942 -16.41 -39.97 -9.76
CA THR A 942 -15.55 -39.35 -8.76
C THR A 942 -14.11 -39.63 -9.14
N ALA A 943 -13.58 -38.78 -10.02
CA ALA A 943 -12.15 -38.62 -10.25
C ALA A 943 -11.83 -37.13 -10.19
N ILE A 944 -11.94 -36.55 -8.99
CA ILE A 944 -10.99 -35.50 -8.62
C ILE A 944 -9.74 -36.26 -8.24
N GLU A 945 -8.77 -36.34 -9.15
CA GLU A 945 -7.42 -36.73 -8.76
C GLU A 945 -6.97 -35.76 -7.65
N PRO A 946 -6.57 -36.25 -6.46
CA PRO A 946 -5.79 -35.41 -5.58
C PRO A 946 -4.54 -35.00 -6.37
N VAL A 947 -4.26 -33.70 -6.42
CA VAL A 947 -2.95 -33.22 -6.85
C VAL A 947 -1.96 -33.73 -5.81
N THR A 948 -1.44 -34.93 -6.04
CA THR A 948 -0.24 -35.44 -5.40
C THR A 948 0.90 -34.63 -6.00
N ALA A 949 1.43 -33.69 -5.22
CA ALA A 949 2.76 -33.17 -5.46
C ALA A 949 3.76 -34.31 -5.18
N ALA A 950 3.96 -35.19 -6.15
CA ALA A 950 5.07 -36.12 -6.16
C ALA A 950 5.32 -36.62 -7.59
N GLY A 951 6.43 -36.20 -8.17
CA GLY A 951 7.10 -36.93 -9.24
C GLY A 951 8.57 -36.52 -9.31
N PRO A 952 9.47 -37.39 -9.77
CA PRO A 952 9.72 -38.77 -9.34
C PRO A 952 10.95 -38.81 -8.42
N VAL A 953 10.78 -39.28 -7.18
CA VAL A 953 11.89 -39.85 -6.40
C VAL A 953 11.43 -41.21 -5.92
N ARG A 954 11.34 -42.14 -6.87
CA ARG A 954 11.27 -43.57 -6.62
C ARG A 954 12.35 -44.20 -7.49
N ASP A 955 13.58 -44.05 -6.99
CA ASP A 955 14.75 -44.87 -7.26
C ASP A 955 15.84 -44.40 -6.29
N ALA A 956 15.66 -44.78 -5.02
CA ALA A 956 16.64 -44.80 -3.91
C ALA A 956 15.90 -44.47 -2.61
N LEU A 957 15.39 -45.47 -1.89
CA LEU A 957 15.15 -45.48 -0.43
C LEU A 957 14.42 -46.78 -0.01
N ASP A 958 14.82 -47.93 -0.54
CA ASP A 958 14.24 -49.24 -0.18
C ASP A 958 15.14 -50.11 0.72
N ASP A 959 16.20 -49.58 1.33
CA ASP A 959 17.09 -50.38 2.20
C ASP A 959 17.50 -49.65 3.50
N ASP A 960 16.55 -49.13 4.28
CA ASP A 960 16.83 -48.68 5.66
C ASP A 960 16.03 -49.47 6.71
N PRO A 961 16.64 -50.47 7.38
CA PRO A 961 15.97 -51.34 8.36
C PRO A 961 15.57 -50.63 9.67
N ASP A 962 15.96 -49.36 9.90
CA ASP A 962 15.60 -48.63 11.13
C ASP A 962 14.17 -48.03 11.10
N ILE A 963 13.53 -47.95 9.93
CA ILE A 963 12.18 -47.39 9.78
C ILE A 963 11.08 -48.40 10.18
N GLU A 964 11.28 -49.70 9.93
CA GLU A 964 10.32 -50.74 10.35
C GLU A 964 10.23 -50.85 11.88
N ALA A 965 11.34 -50.63 12.60
CA ALA A 965 11.38 -50.66 14.06
C ALA A 965 10.57 -49.51 14.69
N ALA A 966 10.58 -48.33 14.05
CA ALA A 966 9.84 -47.15 14.53
C ALA A 966 8.33 -47.29 14.35
N ILE A 967 7.88 -47.90 13.25
CA ILE A 967 6.45 -48.14 12.96
C ILE A 967 5.88 -49.22 13.89
N ALA A 968 6.65 -50.28 14.16
CA ALA A 968 6.24 -51.34 15.09
C ALA A 968 6.12 -50.85 16.55
N ALA A 969 6.89 -49.84 16.95
CA ALA A 969 6.83 -49.23 18.28
C ALA A 969 5.62 -48.30 18.45
N PHE A 970 5.20 -47.60 17.39
CA PHE A 970 4.06 -46.69 17.41
C PHE A 970 2.71 -47.42 17.55
N LEU A 971 2.58 -48.60 16.93
CA LEU A 971 1.34 -49.39 16.93
C LEU A 971 1.07 -50.17 18.23
N ARG A 972 1.96 -50.12 19.24
CA ARG A 972 1.82 -50.87 20.51
C ARG A 972 1.32 -50.06 21.71
N ARG A 973 0.82 -48.83 21.53
CA ARG A 973 0.23 -48.06 22.65
C ARG A 973 -1.27 -48.40 22.82
N PRO A 974 -1.70 -48.88 24.00
CA PRO A 974 -3.11 -49.17 24.25
C PRO A 974 -3.93 -47.88 24.40
N ALA A 975 -5.12 -47.86 23.80
CA ALA A 975 -6.06 -46.76 23.82
C ALA A 975 -6.62 -46.50 25.23
N THR A 976 -6.36 -45.31 25.78
CA THR A 976 -7.07 -44.79 26.94
C THR A 976 -8.48 -44.35 26.53
N THR A 977 -9.47 -44.97 27.18
CA THR A 977 -10.90 -44.74 27.05
C THR A 977 -11.27 -43.34 27.55
N ILE A 978 -11.84 -42.50 26.69
CA ILE A 978 -12.51 -41.26 27.11
C ILE A 978 -14.02 -41.55 27.17
N ALA A 979 -14.59 -41.38 28.35
CA ALA A 979 -16.00 -41.58 28.64
C ALA A 979 -16.88 -40.52 27.97
N GLU A 980 -18.02 -40.95 27.45
CA GLU A 980 -19.09 -40.11 26.91
C GLU A 980 -19.65 -39.13 27.97
N PRO A 981 -19.90 -37.85 27.63
CA PRO A 981 -20.76 -37.01 28.43
C PRO A 981 -22.22 -37.27 28.07
N LYS A 982 -22.97 -37.75 29.08
CA LYS A 982 -24.42 -37.89 29.07
C LYS A 982 -25.10 -36.56 28.75
N THR A 983 -26.09 -36.64 27.88
CA THR A 983 -27.09 -35.61 27.58
C THR A 983 -27.81 -35.14 28.86
N SER A 984 -27.81 -33.84 29.12
CA SER A 984 -28.80 -33.20 30.00
C SER A 984 -29.50 -32.07 29.25
N ALA A 985 -30.76 -32.31 28.90
CA ALA A 985 -31.68 -31.30 28.44
C ALA A 985 -31.92 -30.26 29.54
N ALA A 986 -31.72 -28.98 29.23
CA ALA A 986 -32.18 -27.86 30.06
C ALA A 986 -33.07 -26.96 29.19
N LEU A 987 -34.33 -26.88 29.60
CA LEU A 987 -35.43 -26.14 28.98
C LEU A 987 -35.15 -24.64 28.90
N ALA A 988 -35.49 -24.04 27.76
CA ALA A 988 -35.65 -22.59 27.61
C ALA A 988 -36.85 -22.11 28.46
N PRO A 989 -36.79 -20.91 29.07
CA PRO A 989 -37.92 -20.37 29.82
C PRO A 989 -39.05 -19.89 28.88
N PRO A 990 -40.33 -19.96 29.30
CA PRO A 990 -41.46 -19.51 28.50
C PRO A 990 -41.44 -17.99 28.27
N ILE A 991 -42.00 -17.59 27.11
CA ILE A 991 -42.13 -16.22 26.57
C ILE A 991 -42.70 -15.20 27.57
N ASP A 992 -43.45 -15.65 28.57
CA ASP A 992 -44.12 -14.75 29.54
C ASP A 992 -43.17 -14.12 30.57
N GLN A 993 -41.92 -14.60 30.69
CA GLN A 993 -40.89 -13.95 31.53
C GLN A 993 -40.08 -12.85 30.82
N LEU A 994 -40.21 -12.68 29.50
CA LEU A 994 -39.58 -11.58 28.75
C LEU A 994 -40.35 -10.26 28.88
N ALA A 995 -41.64 -10.31 29.21
CA ALA A 995 -42.50 -9.14 29.39
C ALA A 995 -42.26 -8.38 30.73
N GLU A 996 -41.67 -9.05 31.73
CA GLU A 996 -41.28 -8.43 33.02
C GLU A 996 -39.96 -7.65 32.89
N LEU A 997 -39.04 -8.12 32.04
CA LEU A 997 -37.74 -7.49 31.75
C LEU A 997 -37.88 -6.18 30.95
N ALA A 998 -38.88 -6.08 30.07
CA ALA A 998 -39.16 -4.88 29.28
C ALA A 998 -39.73 -3.72 30.12
N ARG A 999 -40.44 -4.00 31.23
CA ARG A 999 -40.97 -2.97 32.14
C ARG A 999 -39.90 -2.33 33.03
N ARG A 1000 -38.77 -3.02 33.27
CA ARG A 1000 -37.68 -2.57 34.14
C ARG A 1000 -36.76 -1.51 33.52
N TRP A 1001 -36.85 -1.27 32.20
CA TRP A 1001 -35.95 -0.38 31.43
C TRP A 1001 -36.64 0.79 30.72
N GLY A 1002 -37.83 1.21 31.20
CA GLY A 1002 -38.36 2.55 31.00
C GLY A 1002 -38.22 3.17 29.60
N ARG A 1003 -38.68 2.50 28.54
CA ARG A 1003 -38.88 3.11 27.22
C ARG A 1003 -40.23 2.75 26.61
N PRO A 1004 -40.94 3.73 26.02
CA PRO A 1004 -42.28 3.54 25.46
C PRO A 1004 -42.23 2.82 24.11
N VAL A 1005 -43.24 1.98 23.89
CA VAL A 1005 -43.56 1.38 22.58
C VAL A 1005 -44.31 2.44 21.77
N VAL A 1006 -43.76 2.84 20.62
CA VAL A 1006 -44.45 3.72 19.66
C VAL A 1006 -44.92 2.87 18.49
N ASN A 1007 -46.23 2.89 18.26
CA ASN A 1007 -46.93 2.21 17.18
C ASN A 1007 -46.74 2.98 15.88
N ALA A 1008 -46.38 2.29 14.79
CA ALA A 1008 -46.15 2.89 13.48
C ALA A 1008 -47.47 2.96 12.69
N ALA A 1009 -48.09 4.13 12.69
CA ALA A 1009 -49.04 4.54 11.66
C ALA A 1009 -48.85 6.03 11.43
N ASP A 1010 -48.58 6.39 10.17
CA ASP A 1010 -48.66 7.70 9.53
C ASP A 1010 -47.36 8.08 8.80
N GLY A 1011 -47.30 7.62 7.55
CA GLY A 1011 -46.29 8.04 6.59
C GLY A 1011 -46.50 9.50 6.19
N ARG A 1012 -45.44 10.29 6.32
CA ARG A 1012 -45.14 11.46 5.48
C ARG A 1012 -43.65 11.74 5.50
N SER A 1013 -43.09 11.78 4.29
CA SER A 1013 -41.70 12.04 3.97
C SER A 1013 -41.25 13.45 4.34
N ALA A 1014 -40.10 13.57 4.99
CA ALA A 1014 -39.28 14.79 4.98
C ALA A 1014 -37.88 14.42 4.46
N LYS A 1015 -37.48 15.08 3.37
CA LYS A 1015 -36.19 14.93 2.68
C LYS A 1015 -35.02 15.36 3.60
N PRO A 1016 -33.84 14.72 3.53
CA PRO A 1016 -32.63 15.29 4.09
C PRO A 1016 -31.85 16.09 3.03
N GLU A 1017 -31.61 17.37 3.31
CA GLU A 1017 -30.64 18.19 2.58
C GLU A 1017 -29.19 17.84 2.95
N PRO A 1018 -28.21 18.05 2.04
CA PRO A 1018 -26.83 17.65 2.25
C PRO A 1018 -26.02 18.72 3.02
N PHE A 1019 -25.48 18.34 4.19
CA PHE A 1019 -24.50 19.13 4.93
C PHE A 1019 -23.14 19.14 4.22
N GLY A 1020 -22.81 20.24 3.56
CA GLY A 1020 -21.46 20.60 3.13
C GLY A 1020 -20.81 21.54 4.14
N LEU A 1021 -19.80 21.06 4.89
CA LEU A 1021 -19.01 21.91 5.78
C LEU A 1021 -17.90 22.60 4.95
N VAL A 1022 -18.15 23.82 4.51
CA VAL A 1022 -17.15 24.76 4.00
C VAL A 1022 -16.88 25.76 5.12
N ILE A 1023 -15.69 25.69 5.72
CA ILE A 1023 -15.25 26.73 6.68
C ILE A 1023 -14.76 27.91 5.83
N GLY A 1024 -15.70 28.82 5.52
CA GLY A 1024 -15.38 30.16 5.02
C GLY A 1024 -15.07 31.09 6.19
N TRP A 1025 -14.06 31.93 6.03
CA TRP A 1025 -13.74 33.01 6.95
C TRP A 1025 -14.85 34.08 6.91
N PRO A 1026 -15.46 34.48 8.04
CA PRO A 1026 -16.26 35.69 8.06
C PRO A 1026 -15.39 36.89 8.45
N GLN A 1027 -15.39 37.91 7.58
CA GLN A 1027 -15.06 39.29 7.93
C GLN A 1027 -16.13 39.87 8.87
N PRO A 1028 -15.81 40.87 9.70
CA PRO A 1028 -16.67 41.29 10.81
C PRO A 1028 -17.78 42.22 10.33
N VAL A 1029 -19.03 41.93 10.72
CA VAL A 1029 -20.13 42.90 10.66
C VAL A 1029 -20.76 43.01 12.04
N ALA A 1030 -21.02 44.26 12.42
CA ALA A 1030 -21.27 44.73 13.76
C ALA A 1030 -22.64 44.36 14.36
N SER A 1031 -22.68 44.59 15.68
CA SER A 1031 -23.79 44.85 16.59
C SER A 1031 -24.74 43.72 16.96
N ALA A 1032 -24.65 43.38 18.26
CA ALA A 1032 -25.70 42.81 19.07
C ALA A 1032 -26.92 43.73 19.09
N ASP A 1033 -28.06 43.20 18.67
CA ASP A 1033 -29.36 43.29 19.34
C ASP A 1033 -30.41 42.64 18.44
N VAL A 1034 -31.50 42.14 19.04
CA VAL A 1034 -32.60 41.37 18.44
C VAL A 1034 -32.33 39.86 18.35
N LEU A 1035 -32.63 39.16 19.46
CA LEU A 1035 -33.53 37.99 19.51
C LEU A 1035 -33.56 37.42 20.94
N ARG A 1036 -34.07 38.24 21.85
CA ARG A 1036 -34.48 37.84 23.20
C ARG A 1036 -36.00 37.98 23.25
N GLU A 1037 -36.73 37.09 22.56
CA GLU A 1037 -38.17 36.81 22.73
C GLU A 1037 -38.63 35.78 21.69
N ALA A 1038 -38.82 34.53 22.12
CA ALA A 1038 -39.77 33.52 21.58
C ALA A 1038 -39.41 32.11 22.08
N ARG A 1039 -39.26 31.93 23.40
CA ARG A 1039 -39.49 30.64 24.06
C ARG A 1039 -40.65 30.88 25.02
N LEU A 1040 -41.85 30.51 24.59
CA LEU A 1040 -43.03 30.09 25.39
C LEU A 1040 -44.31 30.25 24.56
N ALA A 1041 -44.77 29.16 23.94
CA ALA A 1041 -46.20 28.80 23.76
C ALA A 1041 -46.31 27.54 22.86
N GLN A 1042 -46.54 26.39 23.49
CA GLN A 1042 -47.68 25.48 23.27
C GLN A 1042 -47.63 24.58 22.02
N VAL A 1043 -47.50 23.26 22.19
CA VAL A 1043 -48.59 22.32 22.53
C VAL A 1043 -49.62 22.22 21.39
N ARG A 1044 -49.43 21.24 20.50
CA ARG A 1044 -50.43 20.22 20.08
C ARG A 1044 -49.96 19.46 18.84
N VAL A 1045 -50.27 18.16 18.87
CA VAL A 1045 -50.08 17.07 17.89
C VAL A 1045 -48.70 16.42 17.88
#